data_AF-A0A4Y9YWE2-F1
#
_entry.id   AF-A0A4Y9YWE2-F1
#
_cell.length_a   1.000
_cell.length_b   1.000
_cell.length_c   1.000
_cell.angle_alpha   90.00
_cell.angle_beta   90.00
_cell.angle_gamma   90.00
#
_symmetry.space_group_name_H-M   'P 1'
#
loop_
_entity.id
_entity.type
_entity.pdbx_description
1 polymer ?
#
loop_
_entity_poly.entity_id
_entity_poly.type
_entity_poly.pdbx_seq_one_letter_code
_entity_poly.pdbx_strand_id
1 'polypeptide(L)'
;MSAPRLPKNYKAIVCNGIHQGWTHTIIPTRDPGPNEVFLKVLASGICNSDHFILDGMWPGIQYPRIAGHEVVGRVISLGSAVDPHGRFQVGQVVGVGWSGGYCGVCVRRREGDFAACVKQPVTGFTQDGGHAEFMYAPQEGKCSYFQFCISSMLTKGVLATAVVSLPEDATKNASYAELAPLLCAGVTVFDALRTSPHKPGDICLIQGIGGLGHLAVQYASKMGFKVYAASGGSDKEILAKSLGAAEYIDYRTTNIVEYMQALGGAKAIICTAPSVRQISAVIPAASRYGVVTLVSAATDGNVEVFNPFLNMSRVTLRGWACGAAVDAEACVRFSTLTNVKAMVKEYKLEDFIEAYEDMAAGKPKFRNVITFSDSASIEIVINWQLQSNLVTLHRKCNHTTQLLRNLGKLYRSSLSNTNIFPAMSFVSWPPSLTPTQLEHLTLLATTYALSHSLLYLPPHEPNSPPPPAPTSAIHAPLSLFPTPIPSTLFNRAKHLQRAYNTLYARVALDTAFLDEVMGTGPTGAGAVDEFTGALWRAWKAAREEGPLQTLHLGLFRSDYLLHQPEGTKEIGLKQVEFNTISSSFGALSEQVSKLHRHLQASTRYFDSSSLLQPGNFPPNDTISGLVSGLAEAHKAYGNPSSSILFVVQPDERNVFDQRLLEYELLDKHNIHVHRRTFPQLAEHAQLSPTRSLLISPLPAIPSSTSTHEISVVYYRAGYTPKDYPTPQVYDTRLLLERSRAIQCPSLALQLAGGKKVQEVLARPGVLERFLQPGEGTDEVRASWVGMWGLDASADEVPVASVSAEDVGKGDEPAGTRLARARAQDLVLKPQREGGGNNIYKQAIPPFLDTLPARERAAWIAMELIKPPRRVSGYLVRAGGGEAGVMRAEVVSELGIFGWALFGGEGKDGVVKEEEVGWLVRSKR
;
A
#
# COMPACT_ATOMS: atom_id res chain seq x y z
N MET A 1 7.93 -30.99 15.03
CA MET A 1 6.89 -31.78 14.33
C MET A 1 7.18 -31.70 12.84
N SER A 2 7.06 -32.82 12.11
CA SER A 2 7.44 -32.97 10.69
C SER A 2 6.47 -32.22 9.77
N ALA A 3 7.00 -31.61 8.70
CA ALA A 3 6.21 -31.01 7.62
C ALA A 3 5.25 -32.06 7.00
N PRO A 4 4.07 -31.64 6.48
CA PRO A 4 3.15 -32.54 5.80
C PRO A 4 3.87 -33.25 4.65
N ARG A 5 3.78 -34.58 4.61
CA ARG A 5 4.49 -35.41 3.62
C ARG A 5 3.72 -35.40 2.31
N LEU A 6 4.28 -34.78 1.27
CA LEU A 6 3.69 -34.78 -0.07
C LEU A 6 3.56 -36.21 -0.63
N PRO A 7 2.52 -36.53 -1.44
CA PRO A 7 2.42 -37.83 -2.08
C PRO A 7 3.63 -38.05 -3.00
N LYS A 8 4.14 -39.28 -3.13
CA LYS A 8 5.30 -39.53 -4.00
C LYS A 8 5.00 -39.28 -5.47
N ASN A 9 3.81 -39.68 -5.92
CA ASN A 9 3.37 -39.60 -7.31
C ASN A 9 1.89 -39.20 -7.35
N TYR A 10 1.42 -38.69 -8.49
CA TYR A 10 0.01 -38.38 -8.75
C TYR A 10 -0.39 -38.69 -10.20
N LYS A 11 -1.68 -38.90 -10.45
CA LYS A 11 -2.23 -39.14 -11.79
C LYS A 11 -2.50 -37.82 -12.52
N ALA A 12 -2.21 -37.80 -13.81
CA ALA A 12 -2.48 -36.69 -14.71
C ALA A 12 -2.91 -37.18 -16.10
N ILE A 13 -3.60 -36.31 -16.83
CA ILE A 13 -3.82 -36.46 -18.27
C ILE A 13 -2.76 -35.66 -19.00
N VAL A 14 -2.01 -36.33 -19.87
CA VAL A 14 -0.89 -35.76 -20.60
C VAL A 14 -1.11 -35.86 -22.10
N CYS A 15 -0.88 -34.77 -22.82
CA CYS A 15 -0.67 -34.78 -24.27
C CYS A 15 0.83 -34.91 -24.54
N ASN A 16 1.25 -35.98 -25.23
CA ASN A 16 2.67 -36.27 -25.49
C ASN A 16 3.20 -35.62 -26.78
N GLY A 17 2.31 -35.12 -27.63
CA GLY A 17 2.68 -34.50 -28.90
C GLY A 17 1.46 -34.17 -29.74
N ILE A 18 1.70 -33.41 -30.81
CA ILE A 18 0.67 -33.00 -31.78
C ILE A 18 -0.04 -34.25 -32.32
N HIS A 19 -1.37 -34.27 -32.20
CA HIS A 19 -2.27 -35.36 -32.61
C HIS A 19 -1.97 -36.73 -31.97
N GLN A 20 -1.30 -36.79 -30.82
CA GLN A 20 -1.02 -38.06 -30.13
C GLN A 20 -2.09 -38.46 -29.10
N GLY A 21 -3.17 -37.69 -28.99
CA GLY A 21 -4.25 -37.95 -28.03
C GLY A 21 -3.86 -37.66 -26.58
N TRP A 22 -4.75 -38.05 -25.67
CA TRP A 22 -4.62 -37.86 -24.23
C TRP A 22 -4.28 -39.20 -23.57
N THR A 23 -3.25 -39.22 -22.71
CA THR A 23 -2.82 -40.42 -21.99
C THR A 23 -2.86 -40.23 -20.48
N HIS A 24 -3.30 -41.26 -19.76
CA HIS A 24 -3.15 -41.33 -18.30
C HIS A 24 -1.70 -41.60 -17.93
N THR A 25 -1.11 -40.67 -17.18
CA THR A 25 0.29 -40.75 -16.78
C THR A 25 0.42 -40.57 -15.26
N ILE A 26 1.34 -41.31 -14.65
CA ILE A 26 1.74 -41.13 -13.26
C ILE A 26 2.94 -40.19 -13.23
N ILE A 27 2.80 -39.06 -12.56
CA ILE A 27 3.80 -37.99 -12.45
C ILE A 27 4.45 -38.02 -11.07
N PRO A 28 5.79 -37.98 -10.96
CA PRO A 28 6.44 -37.82 -9.66
C PRO A 28 6.18 -36.43 -9.08
N THR A 29 5.89 -36.37 -7.79
CA THR A 29 5.74 -35.12 -7.05
C THR A 29 7.11 -34.57 -6.67
N ARG A 30 7.25 -33.25 -6.74
CA ARG A 30 8.37 -32.47 -6.21
C ARG A 30 7.90 -31.45 -5.17
N ASP A 31 8.82 -30.94 -4.37
CA ASP A 31 8.52 -29.76 -3.55
C ASP A 31 8.19 -28.55 -4.45
N PRO A 32 7.24 -27.67 -4.05
CA PRO A 32 7.00 -26.43 -4.76
C PRO A 32 8.24 -25.55 -4.75
N GLY A 33 8.52 -24.89 -5.88
CA GLY A 33 9.54 -23.85 -5.93
C GLY A 33 9.17 -22.64 -5.07
N PRO A 34 10.09 -21.70 -4.82
CA PRO A 34 9.86 -20.56 -3.92
C PRO A 34 8.60 -19.75 -4.22
N ASN A 35 8.23 -19.60 -5.50
CA ASN A 35 7.07 -18.82 -5.97
C ASN A 35 5.91 -19.71 -6.44
N GLU A 36 5.84 -20.97 -6.01
CA GLU A 36 4.79 -21.90 -6.43
C GLU A 36 3.87 -22.27 -5.26
N VAL A 37 2.59 -22.35 -5.56
CA VAL A 37 1.57 -22.92 -4.68
C VAL A 37 1.30 -24.34 -5.15
N PHE A 38 1.50 -25.31 -4.26
CA PHE A 38 1.17 -26.70 -4.55
C PHE A 38 -0.29 -26.98 -4.14
N LEU A 39 -1.11 -27.32 -5.13
CA LEU A 39 -2.54 -27.50 -4.98
C LEU A 39 -2.93 -28.97 -5.17
N LYS A 40 -3.83 -29.46 -4.33
CA LYS A 40 -4.66 -30.63 -4.64
C LYS A 40 -5.84 -30.13 -5.47
N VAL A 41 -5.98 -30.63 -6.69
CA VAL A 41 -7.08 -30.22 -7.57
C VAL A 41 -8.38 -30.85 -7.04
N LEU A 42 -9.44 -30.05 -7.00
CA LEU A 42 -10.79 -30.47 -6.60
C LEU A 42 -11.72 -30.52 -7.82
N ALA A 43 -11.57 -29.58 -8.74
CA ALA A 43 -12.27 -29.57 -10.02
C ALA A 43 -11.40 -28.92 -11.12
N SER A 44 -11.50 -29.44 -12.35
CA SER A 44 -10.86 -28.86 -13.54
C SER A 44 -11.82 -28.88 -14.73
N GLY A 45 -12.21 -27.71 -15.23
CA GLY A 45 -13.09 -27.57 -16.39
C GLY A 45 -12.39 -27.86 -17.71
N ILE A 46 -13.06 -28.59 -18.60
CA ILE A 46 -12.58 -28.84 -19.98
C ILE A 46 -13.05 -27.68 -20.85
N CYS A 47 -12.10 -26.87 -21.30
CA CYS A 47 -12.38 -25.73 -22.16
C CYS A 47 -12.13 -26.10 -23.62
N ASN A 48 -12.86 -25.47 -24.54
CA ASN A 48 -12.67 -25.69 -25.97
C ASN A 48 -11.19 -25.52 -26.33
N SER A 49 -10.51 -24.49 -25.82
CA SER A 49 -9.10 -24.20 -26.11
C SER A 49 -8.12 -25.34 -25.80
N ASP A 50 -8.50 -26.38 -25.05
CA ASP A 50 -7.68 -27.59 -24.88
C ASP A 50 -7.38 -28.30 -26.22
N HIS A 51 -8.22 -28.15 -27.26
CA HIS A 51 -7.91 -28.64 -28.63
C HIS A 51 -6.67 -27.98 -29.24
N PHE A 52 -6.38 -26.71 -28.92
CA PHE A 52 -5.18 -26.04 -29.43
C PHE A 52 -3.89 -26.70 -28.94
N ILE A 53 -3.97 -27.42 -27.81
CA ILE A 53 -2.87 -28.23 -27.27
C ILE A 53 -2.80 -29.56 -28.02
N LEU A 54 -3.92 -30.21 -28.29
CA LEU A 54 -3.91 -31.47 -29.03
C LEU A 54 -3.46 -31.28 -30.49
N ASP A 55 -3.90 -30.19 -31.11
CA ASP A 55 -3.67 -29.91 -32.54
C ASP A 55 -2.41 -29.07 -32.80
N GLY A 56 -1.67 -28.68 -31.76
CA GLY A 56 -0.44 -27.89 -31.90
C GLY A 56 -0.65 -26.49 -32.45
N MET A 57 -1.86 -25.93 -32.32
CA MET A 57 -2.21 -24.61 -32.86
C MET A 57 -1.66 -23.43 -32.03
N TRP A 58 -1.15 -23.70 -30.83
CA TRP A 58 -0.56 -22.65 -29.98
C TRP A 58 0.93 -22.42 -30.31
N PRO A 59 1.35 -21.18 -30.66
CA PRO A 59 2.75 -20.90 -30.98
C PRO A 59 3.72 -21.26 -29.84
N GLY A 60 4.71 -22.09 -30.15
CA GLY A 60 5.80 -22.45 -29.21
C GLY A 60 5.42 -23.44 -28.12
N ILE A 61 4.27 -24.12 -28.22
CA ILE A 61 3.86 -25.15 -27.26
C ILE A 61 4.92 -26.26 -27.13
N GLN A 62 5.13 -26.75 -25.91
CA GLN A 62 6.09 -27.79 -25.57
C GLN A 62 5.35 -29.01 -25.03
N TYR A 63 5.77 -30.20 -25.44
CA TYR A 63 5.25 -31.48 -24.96
C TYR A 63 6.32 -32.25 -24.17
N PRO A 64 5.95 -33.10 -23.20
CA PRO A 64 4.58 -33.39 -22.75
C PRO A 64 3.92 -32.19 -22.03
N ARG A 65 2.60 -32.09 -22.13
CA ARG A 65 1.81 -31.02 -21.49
C ARG A 65 0.57 -31.58 -20.79
N ILE A 66 0.34 -31.16 -19.55
CA ILE A 66 -0.95 -31.32 -18.85
C ILE A 66 -1.79 -30.09 -19.13
N ALA A 67 -2.98 -30.26 -19.71
CA ALA A 67 -3.93 -29.18 -20.00
C ALA A 67 -4.80 -28.80 -18.78
N GLY A 68 -5.76 -27.89 -18.97
CA GLY A 68 -6.72 -27.49 -17.93
C GLY A 68 -6.40 -26.17 -17.24
N HIS A 69 -7.19 -25.14 -17.50
CA HIS A 69 -7.02 -23.77 -16.97
C HIS A 69 -8.28 -23.22 -16.31
N GLU A 70 -9.17 -24.12 -15.88
CA GLU A 70 -10.41 -23.84 -15.16
C GLU A 70 -10.40 -24.59 -13.84
N VAL A 71 -9.50 -24.22 -12.92
CA VAL A 71 -9.15 -25.08 -11.78
C VAL A 71 -9.65 -24.52 -10.47
N VAL A 72 -10.27 -25.37 -9.64
CA VAL A 72 -10.46 -25.12 -8.20
C VAL A 72 -9.64 -26.14 -7.44
N GLY A 73 -8.82 -25.68 -6.49
CA GLY A 73 -7.90 -26.53 -5.74
C GLY A 73 -7.71 -26.11 -4.30
N ARG A 74 -7.25 -27.04 -3.46
CA ARG A 74 -6.90 -26.79 -2.06
C ARG A 74 -5.39 -26.63 -1.92
N VAL A 75 -4.96 -25.59 -1.21
CA VAL A 75 -3.55 -25.35 -0.89
C VAL A 75 -3.02 -26.46 0.02
N ILE A 76 -2.02 -27.20 -0.46
CA ILE A 76 -1.34 -28.25 0.31
C ILE A 76 -0.02 -27.74 0.87
N SER A 77 0.73 -26.96 0.08
CA SER A 77 1.99 -26.38 0.50
C SER A 77 2.27 -25.08 -0.28
N LEU A 78 3.02 -24.18 0.34
CA LEU A 78 3.39 -22.88 -0.20
C LEU A 78 4.91 -22.82 -0.34
N GLY A 79 5.40 -22.33 -1.48
CA GLY A 79 6.81 -22.01 -1.66
C GLY A 79 7.28 -20.96 -0.66
N SER A 80 8.58 -20.93 -0.37
CA SER A 80 9.15 -20.06 0.68
C SER A 80 9.01 -18.55 0.43
N ALA A 81 8.78 -18.15 -0.82
CA ALA A 81 8.56 -16.77 -1.24
C ALA A 81 7.08 -16.51 -1.57
N VAL A 82 6.21 -17.49 -1.34
CA VAL A 82 4.78 -17.31 -1.54
C VAL A 82 4.19 -16.50 -0.38
N ASP A 83 3.75 -15.29 -0.71
CA ASP A 83 2.88 -14.43 0.10
C ASP A 83 3.30 -14.21 1.59
N PRO A 84 4.23 -13.28 1.85
CA PRO A 84 4.61 -12.88 3.21
C PRO A 84 3.51 -12.10 3.97
N HIS A 85 2.37 -11.80 3.34
CA HIS A 85 1.27 -11.00 3.89
C HIS A 85 0.03 -11.82 4.30
N GLY A 86 0.01 -13.14 4.04
CA GLY A 86 -0.99 -14.07 4.56
C GLY A 86 -2.34 -14.14 3.82
N ARG A 87 -2.42 -13.66 2.57
CA ARG A 87 -3.52 -13.85 1.62
C ARG A 87 -3.80 -15.33 1.28
N PHE A 88 -2.79 -16.20 1.26
CA PHE A 88 -2.93 -17.64 1.02
C PHE A 88 -2.43 -18.48 2.19
N GLN A 89 -3.23 -19.46 2.61
CA GLN A 89 -2.90 -20.34 3.74
C GLN A 89 -3.06 -21.82 3.34
N VAL A 90 -2.24 -22.69 3.96
CA VAL A 90 -2.41 -24.14 3.81
C VAL A 90 -3.82 -24.54 4.26
N GLY A 91 -4.52 -25.31 3.43
CA GLY A 91 -5.90 -25.73 3.62
C GLY A 91 -6.94 -24.86 2.91
N GLN A 92 -6.59 -23.63 2.50
CA GLN A 92 -7.51 -22.73 1.78
C GLN A 92 -7.88 -23.28 0.40
N VAL A 93 -9.13 -23.06 -0.03
CA VAL A 93 -9.58 -23.35 -1.40
C VAL A 93 -9.38 -22.12 -2.27
N VAL A 94 -8.72 -22.29 -3.41
CA VAL A 94 -8.34 -21.24 -4.35
C VAL A 94 -8.66 -21.66 -5.79
N GLY A 95 -8.70 -20.70 -6.71
CA GLY A 95 -8.87 -20.94 -8.14
C GLY A 95 -7.58 -20.74 -8.93
N VAL A 96 -7.49 -21.30 -10.14
CA VAL A 96 -6.48 -20.96 -11.15
C VAL A 96 -7.17 -20.88 -12.51
N GLY A 97 -7.01 -19.75 -13.19
CA GLY A 97 -7.63 -19.46 -14.50
C GLY A 97 -6.66 -19.58 -15.67
N TRP A 98 -7.05 -19.02 -16.82
CA TRP A 98 -6.24 -18.92 -18.05
C TRP A 98 -4.84 -18.33 -17.78
N SER A 99 -4.78 -17.24 -17.01
CA SER A 99 -3.52 -16.57 -16.70
C SER A 99 -2.64 -17.42 -15.79
N GLY A 100 -1.48 -17.83 -16.30
CA GLY A 100 -0.43 -18.53 -15.57
C GLY A 100 0.54 -17.58 -14.84
N GLY A 101 0.10 -16.34 -14.55
CA GLY A 101 0.94 -15.26 -14.02
C GLY A 101 1.35 -14.26 -15.11
N TYR A 102 2.18 -13.29 -14.77
CA TYR A 102 2.59 -12.21 -15.68
C TYR A 102 4.09 -11.97 -15.63
N CYS A 103 4.66 -11.43 -16.71
CA CYS A 103 6.09 -11.19 -16.81
C CYS A 103 6.61 -10.07 -15.89
N GLY A 104 5.71 -9.26 -15.33
CA GLY A 104 6.04 -8.17 -14.41
C GLY A 104 6.74 -6.96 -15.03
N VAL A 105 7.02 -6.92 -16.34
CA VAL A 105 7.83 -5.86 -16.98
C VAL A 105 7.20 -5.16 -18.18
N CYS A 106 6.09 -5.66 -18.74
CA CYS A 106 5.51 -5.02 -19.93
C CYS A 106 4.84 -3.67 -19.59
N VAL A 107 4.89 -2.74 -20.57
CA VAL A 107 4.30 -1.39 -20.45
C VAL A 107 2.81 -1.44 -20.11
N ARG A 108 2.05 -2.30 -20.80
CA ARG A 108 0.60 -2.48 -20.58
C ARG A 108 0.26 -2.87 -19.14
N ARG A 109 1.09 -3.67 -18.49
CA ARG A 109 0.92 -4.01 -17.07
C ARG A 109 1.24 -2.84 -16.14
N ARG A 110 2.21 -1.97 -16.48
CA ARG A 110 2.45 -0.73 -15.70
C ARG A 110 1.25 0.23 -15.75
N GLU A 111 0.41 0.11 -16.77
CA GLU A 111 -0.86 0.83 -16.92
C GLU A 111 -2.05 0.11 -16.26
N GLY A 112 -1.86 -1.09 -15.72
CA GLY A 112 -2.92 -1.90 -15.09
C GLY A 112 -3.67 -2.85 -16.04
N ASP A 113 -3.25 -2.95 -17.30
CA ASP A 113 -3.78 -3.90 -18.29
C ASP A 113 -2.98 -5.20 -18.26
N PHE A 114 -3.38 -6.12 -17.38
CA PHE A 114 -2.72 -7.40 -17.17
C PHE A 114 -3.00 -8.40 -18.31
N ALA A 115 -4.15 -8.28 -18.99
CA ALA A 115 -4.54 -9.17 -20.09
C ALA A 115 -3.67 -8.93 -21.34
N ALA A 116 -3.10 -7.73 -21.51
CA ALA A 116 -2.21 -7.40 -22.63
C ALA A 116 -0.71 -7.73 -22.36
N CYS A 117 -0.43 -8.72 -21.51
CA CYS A 117 0.94 -9.12 -21.20
C CYS A 117 1.58 -9.89 -22.37
N VAL A 118 2.55 -9.26 -23.06
CA VAL A 118 3.23 -9.80 -24.26
C VAL A 118 3.97 -11.13 -24.03
N LYS A 119 4.39 -11.41 -22.78
CA LYS A 119 5.09 -12.64 -22.39
C LYS A 119 4.31 -13.40 -21.31
N GLN A 120 2.98 -13.45 -21.39
CA GLN A 120 2.13 -14.07 -20.39
C GLN A 120 2.29 -15.61 -20.42
N PRO A 121 2.71 -16.26 -19.32
CA PRO A 121 2.51 -17.68 -19.16
C PRO A 121 1.02 -18.00 -19.11
N VAL A 122 0.61 -19.07 -19.76
CA VAL A 122 -0.79 -19.53 -19.83
C VAL A 122 -0.87 -20.91 -19.20
N THR A 123 -1.74 -21.05 -18.19
CA THR A 123 -1.99 -22.31 -17.48
C THR A 123 -2.48 -23.35 -18.48
N GLY A 124 -1.92 -24.56 -18.45
CA GLY A 124 -2.24 -25.63 -19.39
C GLY A 124 -1.56 -25.52 -20.77
N PHE A 125 -0.92 -24.41 -21.11
CA PHE A 125 -0.28 -24.20 -22.42
C PHE A 125 1.24 -24.05 -22.32
N THR A 126 1.70 -23.01 -21.64
CA THR A 126 3.14 -22.76 -21.42
C THR A 126 3.65 -23.44 -20.16
N GLN A 127 2.74 -23.87 -19.30
CA GLN A 127 2.99 -24.60 -18.05
C GLN A 127 1.85 -25.59 -17.81
N ASP A 128 2.08 -26.57 -16.95
CA ASP A 128 1.08 -27.61 -16.68
C ASP A 128 -0.17 -27.05 -15.99
N GLY A 129 -1.31 -27.61 -16.37
CA GLY A 129 -2.64 -27.25 -15.91
C GLY A 129 -3.22 -28.20 -14.87
N GLY A 130 -4.55 -28.12 -14.69
CA GLY A 130 -5.30 -28.82 -13.64
C GLY A 130 -5.93 -30.15 -14.03
N HIS A 131 -5.70 -30.69 -15.24
CA HIS A 131 -6.16 -32.05 -15.59
C HIS A 131 -5.29 -33.13 -14.93
N ALA A 132 -5.11 -33.02 -13.61
CA ALA A 132 -4.28 -33.84 -12.75
C ALA A 132 -4.75 -33.76 -11.29
N GLU A 133 -4.42 -34.76 -10.47
CA GLU A 133 -4.80 -34.75 -9.04
C GLU A 133 -4.11 -33.63 -8.25
N PHE A 134 -2.94 -33.18 -8.70
CA PHE A 134 -2.20 -32.07 -8.11
C PHE A 134 -1.63 -31.16 -9.19
N MET A 135 -1.43 -29.89 -8.85
CA MET A 135 -0.79 -28.92 -9.75
C MET A 135 0.13 -27.96 -9.01
N TYR A 136 1.06 -27.37 -9.77
CA TYR A 136 1.95 -26.29 -9.31
C TYR A 136 1.49 -24.99 -9.95
N ALA A 137 0.85 -24.12 -9.16
CA ALA A 137 0.39 -22.82 -9.63
C ALA A 137 1.42 -21.75 -9.26
N PRO A 138 2.01 -21.03 -10.22
CA PRO A 138 2.92 -19.93 -9.89
C PRO A 138 2.16 -18.77 -9.23
N GLN A 139 2.65 -18.29 -8.11
CA GLN A 139 2.24 -16.99 -7.58
C GLN A 139 2.76 -15.85 -8.48
N GLU A 140 3.88 -16.04 -9.16
CA GLU A 140 4.45 -15.04 -10.08
C GLU A 140 4.91 -15.72 -11.37
N GLY A 141 4.64 -15.09 -12.52
CA GLY A 141 4.94 -15.69 -13.83
C GLY A 141 6.43 -16.01 -13.99
N LYS A 142 6.74 -17.23 -14.47
CA LYS A 142 8.11 -17.63 -14.82
C LYS A 142 8.56 -16.87 -16.08
N CYS A 143 9.19 -15.71 -15.91
CA CYS A 143 9.98 -15.10 -16.98
C CYS A 143 11.42 -15.60 -16.88
N SER A 144 11.97 -16.16 -17.97
CA SER A 144 13.39 -16.57 -18.10
C SER A 144 14.39 -15.40 -18.05
N TYR A 145 13.91 -14.18 -17.82
CA TYR A 145 14.69 -12.98 -17.52
C TYR A 145 14.57 -12.62 -16.03
N PHE A 146 14.70 -13.64 -15.18
CA PHE A 146 14.39 -13.62 -13.74
C PHE A 146 15.24 -12.62 -12.92
N GLN A 147 16.27 -12.02 -13.52
CA GLN A 147 17.19 -11.08 -12.86
C GLN A 147 16.66 -9.63 -12.79
N PHE A 148 15.50 -9.30 -13.38
CA PHE A 148 15.09 -7.90 -13.59
C PHE A 148 13.73 -7.48 -12.98
N CYS A 149 13.00 -8.38 -12.32
CA CYS A 149 11.57 -8.18 -12.05
C CYS A 149 11.17 -8.07 -10.56
N ILE A 150 11.84 -7.23 -9.74
CA ILE A 150 11.31 -6.86 -8.39
C ILE A 150 10.78 -5.41 -8.36
N SER A 151 10.62 -4.76 -9.50
CA SER A 151 10.19 -3.34 -9.57
C SER A 151 8.67 -3.13 -9.67
N SER A 152 7.87 -4.14 -10.04
CA SER A 152 6.44 -3.90 -10.39
C SER A 152 5.39 -4.37 -9.37
N MET A 153 5.75 -4.94 -8.21
CA MET A 153 4.76 -5.26 -7.17
C MET A 153 4.13 -4.05 -6.46
N LEU A 154 4.56 -2.84 -6.78
CA LEU A 154 4.39 -1.66 -5.93
C LEU A 154 3.44 -0.61 -6.52
N THR A 155 2.48 -1.04 -7.33
CA THR A 155 1.41 -0.17 -7.82
C THR A 155 0.09 -0.93 -7.71
N LYS A 156 -0.66 -0.62 -6.64
CA LYS A 156 -1.92 -1.24 -6.19
C LYS A 156 -1.70 -2.65 -5.63
N GLY A 157 -2.26 -2.95 -4.46
CA GLY A 157 -2.22 -4.24 -3.74
C GLY A 157 -2.89 -5.40 -4.48
N VAL A 158 -2.64 -5.55 -5.77
CA VAL A 158 -3.03 -6.68 -6.61
C VAL A 158 -1.73 -7.35 -7.01
N LEU A 159 -1.24 -8.23 -6.15
CA LEU A 159 -0.31 -9.28 -6.54
C LEU A 159 -0.98 -10.03 -7.70
N ALA A 160 -0.47 -9.82 -8.91
CA ALA A 160 -0.99 -10.39 -10.13
C ALA A 160 -0.50 -11.84 -10.20
N THR A 161 -1.21 -12.70 -9.48
CA THR A 161 -0.93 -14.13 -9.30
C THR A 161 -1.66 -14.96 -10.34
N ALA A 162 -1.22 -16.20 -10.61
CA ALA A 162 -2.08 -17.16 -11.31
C ALA A 162 -3.23 -17.65 -10.41
N VAL A 163 -2.99 -17.59 -9.09
CA VAL A 163 -3.92 -18.04 -8.05
C VAL A 163 -5.00 -16.98 -7.78
N VAL A 164 -6.26 -17.40 -7.81
CA VAL A 164 -7.48 -16.61 -7.59
C VAL A 164 -7.96 -16.88 -6.18
N SER A 165 -8.15 -15.85 -5.36
CA SER A 165 -8.78 -16.02 -4.05
C SER A 165 -10.27 -16.28 -4.22
N LEU A 166 -10.77 -17.36 -3.61
CA LEU A 166 -12.20 -17.68 -3.59
C LEU A 166 -12.79 -17.26 -2.23
N PRO A 167 -13.85 -16.43 -2.20
CA PRO A 167 -14.56 -16.13 -0.96
C PRO A 167 -15.07 -17.40 -0.29
N GLU A 168 -15.04 -17.50 1.04
CA GLU A 168 -15.54 -18.68 1.76
C GLU A 168 -16.98 -19.03 1.37
N ASP A 169 -17.83 -18.02 1.24
CA ASP A 169 -19.24 -18.21 0.88
C ASP A 169 -19.44 -18.72 -0.56
N ALA A 170 -18.47 -18.51 -1.45
CA ALA A 170 -18.54 -19.05 -2.81
C ALA A 170 -18.55 -20.60 -2.76
N THR A 171 -17.74 -21.19 -1.88
CA THR A 171 -17.66 -22.65 -1.69
C THR A 171 -18.84 -23.24 -0.92
N LYS A 172 -19.62 -22.41 -0.23
CA LYS A 172 -20.87 -22.82 0.43
C LYS A 172 -22.05 -22.78 -0.55
N ASN A 173 -22.05 -21.83 -1.47
CA ASN A 173 -23.17 -21.55 -2.36
C ASN A 173 -23.08 -22.28 -3.70
N ALA A 174 -21.89 -22.72 -4.12
CA ALA A 174 -21.66 -23.47 -5.35
C ALA A 174 -20.66 -24.61 -5.13
N SER A 175 -20.87 -25.71 -5.85
CA SER A 175 -19.90 -26.81 -5.91
C SER A 175 -18.60 -26.36 -6.58
N TYR A 176 -17.50 -27.06 -6.31
CA TYR A 176 -16.23 -26.81 -7.00
C TYR A 176 -16.36 -26.98 -8.52
N ALA A 177 -17.22 -27.90 -8.97
CA ALA A 177 -17.52 -28.11 -10.37
C ALA A 177 -18.19 -26.87 -11.00
N GLU A 178 -19.18 -26.27 -10.32
CA GLU A 178 -19.85 -25.05 -10.79
C GLU A 178 -18.94 -23.81 -10.76
N LEU A 179 -17.94 -23.76 -9.86
CA LEU A 179 -17.00 -22.64 -9.74
C LEU A 179 -15.88 -22.67 -10.80
N ALA A 180 -15.37 -23.85 -11.15
CA ALA A 180 -14.24 -24.02 -12.07
C ALA A 180 -14.43 -23.27 -13.42
N PRO A 181 -15.56 -23.42 -14.14
CA PRO A 181 -15.78 -22.70 -15.40
C PRO A 181 -15.87 -21.17 -15.26
N LEU A 182 -16.11 -20.64 -14.06
CA LEU A 182 -16.14 -19.18 -13.85
C LEU A 182 -14.76 -18.55 -14.04
N LEU A 183 -13.69 -19.33 -13.87
CA LEU A 183 -12.29 -18.89 -13.97
C LEU A 183 -11.77 -18.77 -15.41
N CYS A 184 -12.59 -19.14 -16.39
CA CYS A 184 -12.32 -18.85 -17.80
C CYS A 184 -13.60 -18.40 -18.53
N ALA A 185 -14.55 -19.30 -18.77
CA ALA A 185 -15.79 -18.96 -19.49
C ALA A 185 -16.58 -17.84 -18.79
N GLY A 186 -16.73 -17.90 -17.47
CA GLY A 186 -17.46 -16.89 -16.70
C GLY A 186 -16.79 -15.53 -16.72
N VAL A 187 -15.52 -15.44 -16.31
CA VAL A 187 -14.76 -14.18 -16.32
C VAL A 187 -14.70 -13.56 -17.71
N THR A 188 -14.58 -14.36 -18.78
CA THR A 188 -14.57 -13.85 -20.16
C THR A 188 -15.83 -13.07 -20.49
N VAL A 189 -17.01 -13.63 -20.21
CA VAL A 189 -18.29 -12.96 -20.53
C VAL A 189 -18.66 -11.88 -19.50
N PHE A 190 -18.33 -12.10 -18.22
CA PHE A 190 -18.54 -11.12 -17.16
C PHE A 190 -17.76 -9.84 -17.45
N ASP A 191 -16.49 -9.97 -17.82
CA ASP A 191 -15.62 -8.84 -18.08
C ASP A 191 -15.99 -8.14 -19.40
N ALA A 192 -16.33 -8.91 -20.44
CA ALA A 192 -16.86 -8.38 -21.69
C ALA A 192 -18.12 -7.53 -21.49
N LEU A 193 -18.98 -7.90 -20.54
CA LEU A 193 -20.20 -7.17 -20.19
C LEU A 193 -19.92 -5.95 -19.30
N ARG A 194 -19.18 -6.09 -18.19
CA ARG A 194 -18.96 -4.96 -17.26
C ARG A 194 -18.17 -3.82 -17.87
N THR A 195 -17.32 -4.10 -18.86
CA THR A 195 -16.54 -3.09 -19.59
C THR A 195 -17.27 -2.51 -20.80
N SER A 196 -18.53 -2.88 -20.98
CA SER A 196 -19.41 -2.24 -21.93
C SER A 196 -19.75 -0.81 -21.47
N PRO A 197 -19.80 0.19 -22.36
CA PRO A 197 -20.19 1.56 -22.00
C PRO A 197 -21.72 1.71 -21.81
N HIS A 198 -22.48 0.62 -21.96
CA HIS A 198 -23.94 0.60 -21.95
C HIS A 198 -24.51 0.41 -20.55
N LYS A 199 -25.76 0.83 -20.36
CA LYS A 199 -26.38 0.98 -19.04
C LYS A 199 -27.47 -0.08 -18.79
N PRO A 200 -27.84 -0.33 -17.52
CA PRO A 200 -29.04 -1.11 -17.22
C PRO A 200 -30.27 -0.59 -17.99
N GLY A 201 -31.09 -1.51 -18.51
CA GLY A 201 -32.23 -1.23 -19.38
C GLY A 201 -31.91 -1.29 -20.88
N ASP A 202 -30.65 -1.12 -21.27
CA ASP A 202 -30.25 -1.25 -22.68
C ASP A 202 -30.42 -2.69 -23.19
N ILE A 203 -30.68 -2.84 -24.49
CA ILE A 203 -30.82 -4.15 -25.12
C ILE A 203 -29.44 -4.81 -25.29
N CYS A 204 -29.30 -6.02 -24.74
CA CYS A 204 -28.13 -6.87 -24.91
C CYS A 204 -28.50 -8.15 -25.67
N LEU A 205 -27.92 -8.37 -26.84
CA LEU A 205 -28.09 -9.57 -27.63
C LEU A 205 -26.95 -10.56 -27.33
N ILE A 206 -27.29 -11.75 -26.85
CA ILE A 206 -26.34 -12.86 -26.65
C ILE A 206 -26.49 -13.82 -27.83
N GLN A 207 -25.42 -13.98 -28.61
CA GLN A 207 -25.37 -14.89 -29.74
C GLN A 207 -24.83 -16.24 -29.28
N GLY A 208 -25.69 -17.27 -29.25
CA GLY A 208 -25.41 -18.60 -28.75
C GLY A 208 -25.77 -18.79 -27.26
N ILE A 209 -26.30 -19.96 -26.91
CA ILE A 209 -26.64 -20.36 -25.52
C ILE A 209 -25.92 -21.68 -25.19
N GLY A 210 -24.61 -21.70 -25.41
CA GLY A 210 -23.73 -22.83 -25.09
C GLY A 210 -22.95 -22.60 -23.80
N GLY A 211 -21.74 -23.17 -23.73
CA GLY A 211 -20.85 -23.07 -22.56
C GLY A 211 -20.54 -21.63 -22.12
N LEU A 212 -20.38 -20.66 -23.03
CA LEU A 212 -20.23 -19.24 -22.66
C LEU A 212 -21.59 -18.52 -22.60
N GLY A 213 -22.47 -18.83 -23.56
CA GLY A 213 -23.76 -18.15 -23.72
C GLY A 213 -24.67 -18.20 -22.50
N HIS A 214 -24.75 -19.34 -21.81
CA HIS A 214 -25.59 -19.46 -20.61
C HIS A 214 -25.12 -18.58 -19.44
N LEU A 215 -23.80 -18.39 -19.30
CA LEU A 215 -23.24 -17.45 -18.33
C LEU A 215 -23.46 -16.01 -18.79
N ALA A 216 -23.31 -15.73 -20.08
CA ALA A 216 -23.52 -14.38 -20.63
C ALA A 216 -24.96 -13.90 -20.43
N VAL A 217 -25.96 -14.77 -20.63
CA VAL A 217 -27.38 -14.46 -20.36
C VAL A 217 -27.57 -14.14 -18.88
N GLN A 218 -27.07 -14.99 -17.98
CA GLN A 218 -27.17 -14.78 -16.54
C GLN A 218 -26.51 -13.46 -16.11
N TYR A 219 -25.27 -13.21 -16.50
CA TYR A 219 -24.56 -11.97 -16.13
C TYR A 219 -25.23 -10.73 -16.69
N ALA A 220 -25.60 -10.74 -17.98
CA ALA A 220 -26.25 -9.57 -18.60
C ALA A 220 -27.58 -9.25 -17.89
N SER A 221 -28.36 -10.28 -17.53
CA SER A 221 -29.60 -10.12 -16.77
C SER A 221 -29.35 -9.55 -15.38
N LYS A 222 -28.39 -10.11 -14.63
CA LYS A 222 -28.01 -9.62 -13.28
C LYS A 222 -27.36 -8.23 -13.27
N MET A 223 -26.75 -7.82 -14.38
CA MET A 223 -26.25 -6.46 -14.61
C MET A 223 -27.35 -5.48 -15.06
N GLY A 224 -28.58 -5.97 -15.25
CA GLY A 224 -29.75 -5.15 -15.55
C GLY A 224 -30.01 -4.87 -17.02
N PHE A 225 -29.35 -5.56 -17.96
CA PHE A 225 -29.67 -5.45 -19.39
C PHE A 225 -31.02 -6.10 -19.72
N LYS A 226 -31.69 -5.59 -20.77
CA LYS A 226 -32.81 -6.31 -21.40
C LYS A 226 -32.23 -7.34 -22.36
N VAL A 227 -32.12 -8.59 -21.89
CA VAL A 227 -31.38 -9.65 -22.60
C VAL A 227 -32.25 -10.32 -23.67
N TYR A 228 -31.73 -10.36 -24.89
CA TYR A 228 -32.26 -11.17 -25.99
C TYR A 228 -31.24 -12.27 -26.27
N ALA A 229 -31.68 -13.53 -26.30
CA ALA A 229 -30.80 -14.65 -26.58
C ALA A 229 -31.13 -15.25 -27.95
N ALA A 230 -30.14 -15.38 -28.83
CA ALA A 230 -30.33 -15.95 -30.16
C ALA A 230 -29.58 -17.28 -30.30
N SER A 231 -30.30 -18.34 -30.63
CA SER A 231 -29.71 -19.65 -30.95
C SER A 231 -30.57 -20.40 -31.97
N GLY A 232 -30.11 -21.56 -32.42
CA GLY A 232 -30.87 -22.38 -33.36
C GLY A 232 -31.63 -23.46 -32.62
N GLY A 233 -32.94 -23.56 -32.90
CA GLY A 233 -33.85 -24.54 -32.30
C GLY A 233 -34.64 -24.00 -31.11
N SER A 234 -35.98 -24.09 -31.20
CA SER A 234 -36.93 -23.69 -30.16
C SER A 234 -36.77 -24.42 -28.80
N ASP A 235 -36.07 -25.56 -28.76
CA ASP A 235 -35.84 -26.36 -27.54
C ASP A 235 -35.05 -25.60 -26.45
N LYS A 236 -34.34 -24.53 -26.83
CA LYS A 236 -33.53 -23.72 -25.91
C LYS A 236 -34.27 -22.50 -25.34
N GLU A 237 -35.47 -22.19 -25.81
CA GLU A 237 -36.21 -21.00 -25.38
C GLU A 237 -36.50 -21.00 -23.88
N ILE A 238 -37.07 -22.10 -23.37
CA ILE A 238 -37.44 -22.25 -21.96
C ILE A 238 -36.21 -22.03 -21.08
N LEU A 239 -35.08 -22.63 -21.48
CA LEU A 239 -33.82 -22.52 -20.79
C LEU A 239 -33.28 -21.09 -20.82
N ALA A 240 -33.26 -20.44 -21.98
CA ALA A 240 -32.85 -19.04 -22.12
C ALA A 240 -33.62 -18.12 -21.18
N LYS A 241 -34.95 -18.25 -21.16
CA LYS A 241 -35.84 -17.45 -20.29
C LYS A 241 -35.59 -17.74 -18.82
N SER A 242 -35.40 -19.01 -18.44
CA SER A 242 -35.07 -19.38 -17.05
C SER A 242 -33.74 -18.82 -16.56
N LEU A 243 -32.79 -18.58 -17.47
CA LEU A 243 -31.48 -17.98 -17.17
C LEU A 243 -31.53 -16.44 -17.09
N GLY A 244 -32.66 -15.82 -17.45
CA GLY A 244 -32.86 -14.37 -17.37
C GLY A 244 -32.95 -13.66 -18.72
N ALA A 245 -33.08 -14.37 -19.84
CA ALA A 245 -33.42 -13.75 -21.12
C ALA A 245 -34.86 -13.22 -21.08
N ALA A 246 -35.06 -11.97 -21.50
CA ALA A 246 -36.39 -11.41 -21.70
C ALA A 246 -37.07 -12.04 -22.93
N GLU A 247 -36.29 -12.29 -23.98
CA GLU A 247 -36.76 -12.89 -25.23
C GLU A 247 -35.76 -13.87 -25.82
N TYR A 248 -36.27 -14.83 -26.59
CA TYR A 248 -35.49 -15.81 -27.34
C TYR A 248 -35.78 -15.71 -28.83
N ILE A 249 -34.74 -15.81 -29.66
CA ILE A 249 -34.84 -15.75 -31.12
C ILE A 249 -34.28 -17.04 -31.70
N ASP A 250 -35.14 -17.86 -32.32
CA ASP A 250 -34.70 -18.98 -33.16
C ASP A 250 -34.28 -18.45 -34.53
N TYR A 251 -32.97 -18.42 -34.78
CA TYR A 251 -32.44 -17.87 -36.03
C TYR A 251 -32.76 -18.74 -37.26
N ARG A 252 -33.30 -19.95 -37.07
CA ARG A 252 -33.74 -20.82 -38.18
C ARG A 252 -35.07 -20.36 -38.76
N THR A 253 -35.89 -19.68 -37.96
CA THR A 253 -37.23 -19.23 -38.35
C THR A 253 -37.37 -17.71 -38.37
N THR A 254 -36.45 -16.99 -37.71
CA THR A 254 -36.53 -15.54 -37.55
C THR A 254 -35.21 -14.88 -37.96
N ASN A 255 -35.28 -13.86 -38.82
CA ASN A 255 -34.12 -13.05 -39.16
C ASN A 255 -33.75 -12.16 -37.96
N ILE A 256 -32.63 -12.50 -37.29
CA ILE A 256 -32.15 -11.78 -36.10
C ILE A 256 -31.99 -10.28 -36.41
N VAL A 257 -31.41 -9.91 -37.55
CA VAL A 257 -31.09 -8.52 -37.88
C VAL A 257 -32.37 -7.70 -38.00
N GLU A 258 -33.34 -8.18 -38.80
CA GLU A 258 -34.61 -7.49 -39.00
C GLU A 258 -35.38 -7.35 -37.68
N TYR A 259 -35.44 -8.42 -36.89
CA TYR A 259 -36.12 -8.42 -35.60
C TYR A 259 -35.50 -7.42 -34.62
N MET A 260 -34.18 -7.42 -34.50
CA MET A 260 -33.48 -6.51 -33.59
C MET A 260 -33.56 -5.06 -34.07
N GLN A 261 -33.48 -4.80 -35.38
CA GLN A 261 -33.61 -3.45 -35.92
C GLN A 261 -35.03 -2.89 -35.76
N ALA A 262 -36.07 -3.72 -35.84
CA ALA A 262 -37.44 -3.30 -35.50
C ALA A 262 -37.58 -2.81 -34.05
N LEU A 263 -36.69 -3.26 -33.16
CA LEU A 263 -36.60 -2.84 -31.75
C LEU A 263 -35.63 -1.67 -31.52
N GLY A 264 -35.05 -1.08 -32.57
CA GLY A 264 -34.04 -0.02 -32.49
C GLY A 264 -32.58 -0.51 -32.38
N GLY A 265 -32.35 -1.83 -32.51
CA GLY A 265 -31.05 -2.49 -32.48
C GLY A 265 -30.52 -2.78 -31.07
N ALA A 266 -29.54 -3.68 -30.97
CA ALA A 266 -28.87 -3.99 -29.72
C ALA A 266 -27.81 -2.94 -29.35
N LYS A 267 -27.71 -2.55 -28.09
CA LYS A 267 -26.61 -1.72 -27.59
C LYS A 267 -25.37 -2.58 -27.37
N ALA A 268 -25.51 -3.73 -26.73
CA ALA A 268 -24.43 -4.70 -26.59
C ALA A 268 -24.75 -5.98 -27.37
N ILE A 269 -23.77 -6.52 -28.11
CA ILE A 269 -23.85 -7.85 -28.70
C ILE A 269 -22.67 -8.67 -28.19
N ILE A 270 -22.92 -9.82 -27.57
CA ILE A 270 -21.87 -10.75 -27.11
C ILE A 270 -21.90 -12.00 -27.99
N CYS A 271 -20.84 -12.18 -28.78
CA CYS A 271 -20.72 -13.30 -29.71
C CYS A 271 -20.03 -14.49 -29.05
N THR A 272 -20.80 -15.52 -28.69
CA THR A 272 -20.31 -16.67 -27.92
C THR A 272 -20.16 -17.95 -28.72
N ALA A 273 -20.76 -18.05 -29.92
CA ALA A 273 -20.57 -19.25 -30.76
C ALA A 273 -19.29 -19.14 -31.60
N PRO A 274 -18.47 -20.19 -31.65
CA PRO A 274 -17.20 -20.19 -32.39
C PRO A 274 -17.44 -20.41 -33.90
N SER A 275 -18.19 -19.52 -34.54
CA SER A 275 -18.45 -19.56 -35.98
C SER A 275 -18.41 -18.17 -36.58
N VAL A 276 -17.45 -17.95 -37.48
CA VAL A 276 -17.28 -16.70 -38.21
C VAL A 276 -18.55 -16.30 -38.95
N ARG A 277 -19.23 -17.25 -39.60
CA ARG A 277 -20.50 -16.99 -40.28
C ARG A 277 -21.57 -16.42 -39.34
N GLN A 278 -21.71 -17.00 -38.15
CA GLN A 278 -22.71 -16.55 -37.19
C GLN A 278 -22.34 -15.20 -36.56
N ILE A 279 -21.05 -14.96 -36.34
CA ILE A 279 -20.53 -13.67 -35.87
C ILE A 279 -20.85 -12.58 -36.91
N SER A 280 -20.46 -12.76 -38.17
CA SER A 280 -20.70 -11.80 -39.24
C SER A 280 -22.20 -11.48 -39.41
N ALA A 281 -23.05 -12.50 -39.32
CA ALA A 281 -24.49 -12.36 -39.50
C ALA A 281 -25.19 -11.49 -38.45
N VAL A 282 -24.66 -11.38 -37.21
CA VAL A 282 -25.30 -10.61 -36.14
C VAL A 282 -24.77 -9.19 -36.00
N ILE A 283 -23.65 -8.83 -36.63
CA ILE A 283 -23.09 -7.47 -36.57
C ILE A 283 -24.11 -6.40 -36.99
N PRO A 284 -24.90 -6.59 -38.07
CA PRO A 284 -25.91 -5.62 -38.48
C PRO A 284 -27.09 -5.48 -37.50
N ALA A 285 -27.22 -6.33 -36.47
CA ALA A 285 -28.25 -6.20 -35.44
C ALA A 285 -27.91 -5.10 -34.40
N ALA A 286 -26.72 -4.52 -34.46
CA ALA A 286 -26.30 -3.45 -33.55
C ALA A 286 -27.08 -2.15 -33.81
N SER A 287 -27.41 -1.45 -32.74
CA SER A 287 -27.95 -0.09 -32.77
C SER A 287 -26.86 0.94 -33.07
N ARG A 288 -27.26 2.20 -33.27
CA ARG A 288 -26.31 3.31 -33.32
C ARG A 288 -25.52 3.39 -32.00
N TYR A 289 -24.20 3.49 -32.10
CA TYR A 289 -23.23 3.39 -31.01
C TYR A 289 -23.17 2.03 -30.30
N GLY A 290 -23.69 0.96 -30.93
CA GLY A 290 -23.63 -0.37 -30.36
C GLY A 290 -22.21 -0.95 -30.34
N VAL A 291 -21.94 -1.81 -29.36
CA VAL A 291 -20.67 -2.53 -29.20
C VAL A 291 -20.90 -4.02 -29.43
N VAL A 292 -20.24 -4.56 -30.46
CA VAL A 292 -20.18 -6.00 -30.74
C VAL A 292 -18.87 -6.55 -30.17
N THR A 293 -18.99 -7.46 -29.21
CA THR A 293 -17.85 -8.05 -28.50
C THR A 293 -17.69 -9.53 -28.87
N LEU A 294 -16.53 -9.85 -29.45
CA LEU A 294 -16.16 -11.20 -29.86
C LEU A 294 -15.44 -11.90 -28.70
N VAL A 295 -16.10 -12.86 -28.07
CA VAL A 295 -15.52 -13.66 -26.95
C VAL A 295 -15.19 -15.10 -27.35
N SER A 296 -15.68 -15.56 -28.50
CA SER A 296 -15.38 -16.89 -29.03
C SER A 296 -14.13 -16.88 -29.90
N ALA A 297 -13.24 -17.87 -29.73
CA ALA A 297 -12.09 -18.11 -30.59
C ALA A 297 -12.47 -18.87 -31.87
N ALA A 298 -13.26 -18.23 -32.75
CA ALA A 298 -13.61 -18.80 -34.05
C ALA A 298 -12.40 -18.75 -34.99
N THR A 299 -11.97 -19.91 -35.50
CA THR A 299 -10.81 -20.05 -36.40
C THR A 299 -11.20 -20.56 -37.79
N ASP A 300 -12.49 -20.59 -38.11
CA ASP A 300 -13.07 -21.13 -39.35
C ASP A 300 -13.07 -20.14 -40.53
N GLY A 301 -12.53 -18.93 -40.37
CA GLY A 301 -12.42 -17.93 -41.44
C GLY A 301 -12.22 -16.49 -40.94
N ASN A 302 -12.58 -15.51 -41.77
CA ASN A 302 -12.51 -14.08 -41.46
C ASN A 302 -13.90 -13.49 -41.14
N VAL A 303 -14.00 -12.67 -40.09
CA VAL A 303 -15.23 -11.92 -39.78
C VAL A 303 -15.50 -10.87 -40.87
N GLU A 304 -16.67 -10.95 -41.49
CA GLU A 304 -17.10 -10.06 -42.57
C GLU A 304 -17.89 -8.89 -42.01
N VAL A 305 -17.56 -7.68 -42.46
CA VAL A 305 -18.21 -6.44 -42.01
C VAL A 305 -18.62 -5.55 -43.18
N PHE A 306 -19.79 -4.94 -43.07
CA PHE A 306 -20.25 -3.93 -44.04
C PHE A 306 -19.84 -2.53 -43.57
N ASN A 307 -18.77 -1.98 -44.18
CA ASN A 307 -18.17 -0.71 -43.77
C ASN A 307 -19.15 0.48 -43.70
N PRO A 308 -20.07 0.70 -44.66
CA PRO A 308 -21.05 1.78 -44.55
C PRO A 308 -21.95 1.67 -43.31
N PHE A 309 -22.36 0.46 -42.91
CA PHE A 309 -23.12 0.27 -41.68
C PHE A 309 -22.30 0.67 -40.44
N LEU A 310 -21.05 0.20 -40.35
CA LEU A 310 -20.17 0.56 -39.23
C LEU A 310 -19.98 2.08 -39.12
N ASN A 311 -19.70 2.75 -40.24
CA ASN A 311 -19.46 4.19 -40.29
C ASN A 311 -20.71 5.01 -39.94
N MET A 312 -21.85 4.69 -40.55
CA MET A 312 -23.09 5.47 -40.37
C MET A 312 -23.71 5.23 -38.99
N SER A 313 -23.61 4.01 -38.48
CA SER A 313 -24.14 3.64 -37.15
C SER A 313 -23.14 3.85 -36.02
N ARG A 314 -21.87 4.19 -36.31
CA ARG A 314 -20.79 4.34 -35.31
C ARG A 314 -20.65 3.10 -34.41
N VAL A 315 -20.76 1.92 -35.00
CA VAL A 315 -20.68 0.64 -34.30
C VAL A 315 -19.22 0.31 -33.99
N THR A 316 -18.96 -0.19 -32.79
CA THR A 316 -17.63 -0.68 -32.39
C THR A 316 -17.60 -2.20 -32.44
N LEU A 317 -16.63 -2.75 -33.16
CA LEU A 317 -16.29 -4.17 -33.11
C LEU A 317 -15.04 -4.33 -32.25
N ARG A 318 -15.09 -5.17 -31.22
CA ARG A 318 -13.96 -5.43 -30.32
C ARG A 318 -13.81 -6.92 -30.01
N GLY A 319 -12.58 -7.39 -29.85
CA GLY A 319 -12.27 -8.70 -29.28
C GLY A 319 -12.16 -8.62 -27.76
N TRP A 320 -12.45 -9.72 -27.06
CA TRP A 320 -12.26 -9.82 -25.62
C TRP A 320 -11.77 -11.22 -25.25
N ALA A 321 -10.68 -11.28 -24.50
CA ALA A 321 -10.07 -12.52 -24.03
C ALA A 321 -10.35 -12.74 -22.54
N CYS A 322 -9.97 -13.91 -22.02
CA CYS A 322 -10.08 -14.21 -20.60
C CYS A 322 -9.25 -13.22 -19.76
N GLY A 323 -9.88 -12.66 -18.72
CA GLY A 323 -9.28 -11.68 -17.83
C GLY A 323 -8.19 -12.24 -16.89
N ALA A 324 -7.64 -11.34 -16.08
CA ALA A 324 -6.62 -11.66 -15.09
C ALA A 324 -7.20 -12.34 -13.83
N ALA A 325 -6.33 -12.82 -12.93
CA ALA A 325 -6.79 -13.39 -11.67
C ALA A 325 -7.68 -12.43 -10.86
N VAL A 326 -7.39 -11.13 -10.89
CA VAL A 326 -8.22 -10.10 -10.23
C VAL A 326 -9.62 -9.99 -10.85
N ASP A 327 -9.73 -10.18 -12.17
CA ASP A 327 -11.02 -10.17 -12.87
C ASP A 327 -11.80 -11.45 -12.57
N ALA A 328 -11.10 -12.58 -12.43
CA ALA A 328 -11.69 -13.84 -11.99
C ALA A 328 -12.20 -13.74 -10.55
N GLU A 329 -11.47 -13.08 -9.63
CA GLU A 329 -11.96 -12.81 -8.27
C GLU A 329 -13.21 -11.93 -8.29
N ALA A 330 -13.23 -10.88 -9.11
CA ALA A 330 -14.40 -10.02 -9.26
C ALA A 330 -15.60 -10.80 -9.82
N CYS A 331 -15.36 -11.66 -10.82
CA CYS A 331 -16.35 -12.55 -11.41
C CYS A 331 -16.94 -13.52 -10.36
N VAL A 332 -16.09 -14.21 -9.58
CA VAL A 332 -16.55 -15.13 -8.53
C VAL A 332 -17.31 -14.40 -7.44
N ARG A 333 -16.84 -13.23 -6.99
CA ARG A 333 -17.56 -12.39 -6.02
C ARG A 333 -18.95 -11.99 -6.53
N PHE A 334 -19.03 -11.50 -7.76
CA PHE A 334 -20.32 -11.13 -8.38
C PHE A 334 -21.24 -12.34 -8.52
N SER A 335 -20.70 -13.48 -8.95
CA SER A 335 -21.45 -14.73 -9.12
C SER A 335 -22.01 -15.22 -7.79
N THR A 336 -21.22 -15.15 -6.73
CA THR A 336 -21.64 -15.51 -5.36
C THR A 336 -22.75 -14.58 -4.88
N LEU A 337 -22.62 -13.27 -5.11
CA LEU A 337 -23.60 -12.27 -4.68
C LEU A 337 -24.94 -12.41 -5.42
N THR A 338 -24.90 -12.74 -6.72
CA THR A 338 -26.08 -12.74 -7.60
C THR A 338 -26.63 -14.13 -7.89
N ASN A 339 -26.02 -15.16 -7.29
CA ASN A 339 -26.32 -16.57 -7.50
C ASN A 339 -26.22 -17.00 -8.97
N VAL A 340 -25.20 -16.52 -9.68
CA VAL A 340 -24.87 -17.01 -11.03
C VAL A 340 -24.00 -18.24 -10.90
N LYS A 341 -24.35 -19.30 -11.64
CA LYS A 341 -23.64 -20.58 -11.61
C LYS A 341 -23.40 -21.11 -13.01
N ALA A 342 -22.28 -21.80 -13.19
CA ALA A 342 -22.06 -22.58 -14.39
C ALA A 342 -22.91 -23.84 -14.35
N MET A 343 -23.59 -24.16 -15.45
CA MET A 343 -24.26 -25.45 -15.59
C MET A 343 -23.22 -26.48 -16.04
N VAL A 344 -23.09 -27.57 -15.30
CA VAL A 344 -21.97 -28.52 -15.45
C VAL A 344 -22.44 -29.96 -15.60
N LYS A 345 -21.64 -30.75 -16.31
CA LYS A 345 -21.64 -32.23 -16.28
C LYS A 345 -20.32 -32.67 -15.68
N GLU A 346 -20.38 -33.40 -14.58
CA GLU A 346 -19.21 -33.89 -13.87
C GLU A 346 -18.74 -35.23 -14.44
N TYR A 347 -17.43 -35.39 -14.54
CA TYR A 347 -16.73 -36.61 -14.95
C TYR A 347 -15.61 -36.92 -13.96
N LYS A 348 -15.16 -38.17 -13.92
CA LYS A 348 -13.93 -38.53 -13.20
C LYS A 348 -12.72 -38.36 -14.10
N LEU A 349 -11.52 -38.34 -13.51
CA LEU A 349 -10.28 -38.26 -14.26
C LEU A 349 -10.17 -39.40 -15.28
N GLU A 350 -10.56 -40.62 -14.90
CA GLU A 350 -10.59 -41.82 -15.73
C GLU A 350 -11.47 -41.68 -16.99
N ASP A 351 -12.48 -40.81 -16.95
CA ASP A 351 -13.43 -40.59 -18.03
C ASP A 351 -13.02 -39.38 -18.91
N PHE A 352 -11.80 -38.86 -18.75
CA PHE A 352 -11.37 -37.62 -19.40
C PHE A 352 -11.51 -37.66 -20.92
N ILE A 353 -11.14 -38.78 -21.55
CA ILE A 353 -11.18 -38.91 -23.01
C ILE A 353 -12.62 -38.78 -23.51
N GLU A 354 -13.57 -39.45 -22.87
CA GLU A 354 -15.00 -39.32 -23.18
C GLU A 354 -15.48 -37.89 -22.93
N ALA A 355 -15.10 -37.28 -21.80
CA ALA A 355 -15.46 -35.91 -21.46
C ALA A 355 -14.93 -34.89 -22.48
N TYR A 356 -13.72 -35.11 -23.00
CA TYR A 356 -13.10 -34.28 -24.03
C TYR A 356 -13.79 -34.47 -25.38
N GLU A 357 -14.03 -35.71 -25.80
CA GLU A 357 -14.71 -36.03 -27.06
C GLU A 357 -16.16 -35.50 -27.08
N ASP A 358 -16.87 -35.60 -25.95
CA ASP A 358 -18.19 -35.00 -25.81
C ASP A 358 -18.10 -33.49 -26.10
N MET A 359 -17.21 -32.79 -25.41
CA MET A 359 -16.98 -31.35 -25.57
C MET A 359 -16.64 -30.97 -27.02
N ALA A 360 -15.71 -31.68 -27.64
CA ALA A 360 -15.32 -31.48 -29.04
C ALA A 360 -16.47 -31.72 -30.03
N ALA A 361 -17.33 -32.70 -29.74
CA ALA A 361 -18.51 -33.01 -30.54
C ALA A 361 -19.68 -32.04 -30.29
N GLY A 362 -19.54 -31.05 -29.39
CA GLY A 362 -20.60 -30.13 -29.01
C GLY A 362 -21.79 -30.81 -28.31
N LYS A 363 -21.58 -32.03 -27.78
CA LYS A 363 -22.62 -32.82 -27.08
C LYS A 363 -22.97 -32.33 -25.67
N PRO A 364 -22.08 -31.68 -24.89
CA PRO A 364 -22.43 -31.18 -23.58
C PRO A 364 -23.57 -30.19 -23.69
N LYS A 365 -24.53 -30.29 -22.77
CA LYS A 365 -25.51 -29.21 -22.62
C LYS A 365 -24.80 -27.88 -22.33
N PHE A 366 -23.71 -27.89 -21.54
CA PHE A 366 -22.95 -26.69 -21.16
C PHE A 366 -21.44 -26.93 -20.94
N ARG A 367 -21.00 -27.23 -19.71
CA ARG A 367 -19.58 -27.33 -19.33
C ARG A 367 -19.24 -28.73 -18.81
N ASN A 368 -18.21 -29.37 -19.35
CA ASN A 368 -17.68 -30.62 -18.81
C ASN A 368 -16.61 -30.31 -17.78
N VAL A 369 -16.68 -30.95 -16.61
CA VAL A 369 -15.76 -30.69 -15.50
C VAL A 369 -15.27 -32.01 -14.92
N ILE A 370 -13.97 -32.17 -14.82
CA ILE A 370 -13.35 -33.27 -14.08
C ILE A 370 -13.40 -32.95 -12.60
N THR A 371 -13.93 -33.86 -11.80
CA THR A 371 -13.99 -33.73 -10.34
C THR A 371 -13.07 -34.76 -9.67
N PHE A 372 -12.47 -34.36 -8.56
CA PHE A 372 -11.52 -35.17 -7.82
C PHE A 372 -12.02 -35.41 -6.40
N SER A 373 -11.81 -36.62 -5.88
CA SER A 373 -12.24 -36.97 -4.53
C SER A 373 -11.44 -36.21 -3.47
N ASP A 374 -12.11 -35.58 -2.50
CA ASP A 374 -11.43 -34.92 -1.38
C ASP A 374 -10.88 -35.93 -0.33
N SER A 375 -11.09 -37.24 -0.52
CA SER A 375 -10.88 -38.29 0.49
C SER A 375 -9.44 -38.76 0.74
N ALA A 376 -8.42 -38.21 0.08
CA ALA A 376 -7.04 -38.50 0.45
C ALA A 376 -6.70 -37.81 1.77
N SER A 377 -6.76 -38.56 2.87
CA SER A 377 -6.24 -38.21 4.19
C SER A 377 -4.73 -38.03 4.11
N ILE A 378 -4.30 -36.86 3.63
CA ILE A 378 -3.03 -36.29 4.07
C ILE A 378 -3.27 -35.99 5.55
N GLU A 379 -2.54 -36.63 6.45
CA GLU A 379 -2.42 -36.17 7.84
C GLU A 379 -1.84 -34.74 7.78
N ILE A 380 -2.72 -33.77 7.56
CA ILE A 380 -2.46 -32.40 7.89
C ILE A 380 -2.41 -32.45 9.41
N VAL A 381 -1.19 -32.47 9.98
CA VAL A 381 -0.98 -32.12 11.37
C VAL A 381 -1.39 -30.66 11.49
N ILE A 382 -2.70 -30.43 11.58
CA ILE A 382 -3.28 -29.14 11.91
C ILE A 382 -2.88 -28.94 13.36
N ASN A 383 -1.80 -28.21 13.59
CA ASN A 383 -1.43 -27.75 14.92
C ASN A 383 -2.33 -26.56 15.30
N TRP A 384 -3.64 -26.82 15.40
CA TRP A 384 -4.66 -25.91 15.93
C TRP A 384 -4.78 -26.03 17.45
N GLN A 385 -3.65 -26.18 18.15
CA GLN A 385 -3.65 -26.36 19.61
C GLN A 385 -2.70 -25.44 20.37
N LEU A 386 -2.25 -24.33 19.77
CA LEU A 386 -1.53 -23.27 20.50
C LEU A 386 -2.00 -21.83 20.22
N GLN A 387 -3.06 -21.61 19.43
CA GLN A 387 -3.64 -20.26 19.25
C GLN A 387 -5.14 -20.13 19.56
N SER A 388 -5.83 -21.21 19.96
CA SER A 388 -7.28 -21.20 20.26
C SER A 388 -7.64 -21.37 21.74
N ASN A 389 -6.66 -21.54 22.64
CA ASN A 389 -6.90 -21.68 24.10
C ASN A 389 -6.59 -20.43 24.94
N LEU A 390 -6.38 -19.25 24.35
CA LEU A 390 -6.26 -17.99 25.10
C LEU A 390 -7.55 -17.16 25.15
N VAL A 391 -8.63 -17.61 24.51
CA VAL A 391 -9.94 -16.93 24.57
C VAL A 391 -10.94 -17.63 25.51
N THR A 392 -10.64 -18.82 26.03
CA THR A 392 -11.56 -19.54 26.92
C THR A 392 -10.88 -20.20 28.12
N LEU A 393 -10.03 -19.48 28.85
CA LEU A 393 -9.65 -19.89 30.22
C LEU A 393 -9.46 -18.67 31.14
N HIS A 394 -10.46 -17.78 31.17
CA HIS A 394 -10.61 -16.76 32.19
C HIS A 394 -11.62 -17.19 33.28
N ARG A 395 -11.49 -18.43 33.78
CA ARG A 395 -12.18 -18.89 34.99
C ARG A 395 -11.50 -20.15 35.56
N LYS A 396 -10.80 -19.93 36.68
CA LYS A 396 -10.38 -20.87 37.75
C LYS A 396 -8.90 -21.27 37.83
N CYS A 397 -8.38 -20.96 39.02
CA CYS A 397 -7.31 -21.61 39.80
C CYS A 397 -5.85 -21.13 39.65
N ASN A 398 -5.48 -20.34 40.66
CA ASN A 398 -4.15 -20.16 41.25
C ASN A 398 -3.41 -21.49 41.47
N HIS A 399 -2.23 -21.63 40.85
CA HIS A 399 -0.99 -22.22 41.40
C HIS A 399 -0.11 -22.75 40.26
N THR A 400 0.83 -21.94 39.75
CA THR A 400 2.10 -22.45 39.14
C THR A 400 3.09 -21.33 38.81
N THR A 401 3.35 -20.42 39.75
CA THR A 401 4.28 -19.28 39.56
C THR A 401 5.77 -19.65 39.70
N GLN A 402 6.10 -20.91 40.03
CA GLN A 402 7.47 -21.33 40.33
C GLN A 402 8.20 -22.00 39.14
N LEU A 403 7.48 -22.66 38.22
CA LEU A 403 8.11 -23.40 37.10
C LEU A 403 8.54 -22.49 35.94
N LEU A 404 7.80 -21.40 35.69
CA LEU A 404 8.07 -20.45 34.59
C LEU A 404 9.32 -19.58 34.85
N ARG A 405 9.72 -19.38 36.11
CA ARG A 405 10.97 -18.65 36.45
C ARG A 405 12.24 -19.43 36.11
N ASN A 406 12.17 -20.76 36.07
CA ASN A 406 13.33 -21.60 35.77
C ASN A 406 13.49 -21.86 34.25
N LEU A 407 12.41 -21.91 33.48
CA LEU A 407 12.46 -22.01 32.01
C LEU A 407 12.91 -20.69 31.35
N GLY A 408 12.60 -19.53 31.94
CA GLY A 408 13.05 -18.22 31.44
C GLY A 408 14.56 -17.97 31.58
N LYS A 409 15.26 -18.70 32.46
CA LYS A 409 16.72 -18.61 32.60
C LYS A 409 17.47 -19.48 31.58
N LEU A 410 16.90 -20.62 31.16
CA LEU A 410 17.48 -21.50 30.14
C LEU A 410 17.26 -20.98 28.70
N TYR A 411 16.18 -20.23 28.45
CA TYR A 411 15.92 -19.64 27.12
C TYR A 411 16.79 -18.39 26.84
N ARG A 412 17.36 -17.74 27.86
CA ARG A 412 18.28 -16.60 27.70
C ARG A 412 19.74 -17.03 27.44
N SER A 413 20.09 -18.30 27.63
CA SER A 413 21.47 -18.78 27.47
C SER A 413 21.75 -19.54 26.17
N SER A 414 20.77 -19.70 25.25
CA SER A 414 20.96 -20.47 24.00
C SER A 414 20.79 -19.67 22.69
N LEU A 415 20.72 -18.33 22.75
CA LEU A 415 20.70 -17.47 21.55
C LEU A 415 22.10 -16.95 21.14
N SER A 416 23.17 -17.49 21.72
CA SER A 416 24.52 -17.32 21.21
C SER A 416 24.95 -18.57 20.43
N ASN A 417 24.63 -18.62 19.13
CA ASN A 417 25.52 -19.17 18.09
C ASN A 417 24.95 -18.98 16.68
N THR A 418 25.46 -17.94 16.02
CA THR A 418 25.97 -17.93 14.64
C THR A 418 25.14 -18.58 13.52
N ASN A 419 24.28 -17.77 12.88
CA ASN A 419 24.18 -17.77 11.42
C ASN A 419 24.82 -16.46 10.93
N ILE A 420 26.10 -16.55 10.56
CA ILE A 420 26.88 -15.43 10.04
C ILE A 420 26.49 -15.27 8.56
N PHE A 421 25.49 -14.44 8.27
CA PHE A 421 25.51 -13.69 7.02
C PHE A 421 26.72 -12.76 7.07
N PRO A 422 27.47 -12.54 5.98
CA PRO A 422 28.59 -11.61 6.01
C PRO A 422 28.05 -10.25 6.47
N ALA A 423 28.59 -9.76 7.60
CA ALA A 423 28.21 -8.48 8.14
C ALA A 423 28.33 -7.42 7.03
N MET A 424 27.24 -6.68 6.79
CA MET A 424 27.24 -5.57 5.85
C MET A 424 28.36 -4.60 6.28
N SER A 425 29.40 -4.48 5.45
CA SER A 425 30.48 -3.52 5.71
C SER A 425 30.06 -2.15 5.18
N PHE A 426 29.72 -1.23 6.08
CA PHE A 426 29.41 0.15 5.75
C PHE A 426 30.62 0.95 5.22
N VAL A 427 31.83 0.46 5.49
CA VAL A 427 33.10 1.12 5.18
C VAL A 427 33.31 1.30 3.67
N SER A 428 32.68 0.46 2.85
CA SER A 428 32.81 0.49 1.39
C SER A 428 31.62 1.15 0.68
N TRP A 429 30.71 1.82 1.41
CA TRP A 429 29.55 2.48 0.82
C TRP A 429 29.76 3.99 0.57
N PRO A 430 29.31 4.55 -0.57
CA PRO A 430 28.84 3.85 -1.76
C PRO A 430 30.04 3.29 -2.54
N PRO A 431 29.79 2.33 -3.45
CA PRO A 431 30.79 1.85 -4.39
C PRO A 431 31.44 2.98 -5.19
N SER A 432 32.70 2.79 -5.56
CA SER A 432 33.42 3.71 -6.45
C SER A 432 32.92 3.58 -7.88
N LEU A 433 32.70 4.71 -8.54
CA LEU A 433 32.43 4.79 -9.98
C LEU A 433 33.58 5.49 -10.71
N THR A 434 33.75 5.21 -11.99
CA THR A 434 34.64 6.02 -12.83
C THR A 434 34.08 7.44 -12.99
N PRO A 435 34.91 8.46 -13.28
CA PRO A 435 34.42 9.83 -13.49
C PRO A 435 33.29 9.91 -14.55
N THR A 436 33.44 9.19 -15.66
CA THR A 436 32.42 9.13 -16.72
C THR A 436 31.11 8.48 -16.26
N GLN A 437 31.18 7.40 -15.48
CA GLN A 437 30.00 6.77 -14.90
C GLN A 437 29.29 7.70 -13.92
N LEU A 438 30.06 8.42 -13.10
CA LEU A 438 29.53 9.36 -12.13
C LEU A 438 28.86 10.56 -12.81
N GLU A 439 29.47 11.10 -13.86
CA GLU A 439 28.89 12.17 -14.70
C GLU A 439 27.59 11.72 -15.35
N HIS A 440 27.58 10.53 -15.97
CA HIS A 440 26.40 9.95 -16.59
C HIS A 440 25.26 9.75 -15.58
N LEU A 441 25.56 9.17 -14.42
CA LEU A 441 24.58 8.92 -13.36
C LEU A 441 24.03 10.24 -12.79
N THR A 442 24.90 11.25 -12.64
CA THR A 442 24.51 12.58 -12.17
C THR A 442 23.55 13.24 -13.15
N LEU A 443 23.87 13.22 -14.45
CA LEU A 443 23.02 13.78 -15.50
C LEU A 443 21.64 13.11 -15.56
N LEU A 444 21.60 11.78 -15.48
CA LEU A 444 20.33 11.04 -15.41
C LEU A 444 19.52 11.42 -14.18
N ALA A 445 20.17 11.50 -13.01
CA ALA A 445 19.49 11.79 -11.76
C ALA A 445 18.90 13.20 -11.73
N THR A 446 19.65 14.21 -12.16
CA THR A 446 19.20 15.60 -12.15
C THR A 446 18.10 15.84 -13.20
N THR A 447 18.21 15.25 -14.39
CA THR A 447 17.18 15.34 -15.44
C THR A 447 15.89 14.62 -15.03
N TYR A 448 16.01 13.45 -14.39
CA TYR A 448 14.86 12.75 -13.83
C TYR A 448 14.18 13.58 -12.75
N ALA A 449 14.95 14.17 -11.83
CA ALA A 449 14.41 14.99 -10.76
C ALA A 449 13.62 16.20 -11.30
N LEU A 450 14.15 16.88 -12.34
CA LEU A 450 13.49 18.00 -13.00
C LEU A 450 12.18 17.60 -13.70
N SER A 451 12.14 16.41 -14.29
CA SER A 451 10.97 15.91 -15.03
C SER A 451 9.89 15.25 -14.15
N HIS A 452 10.20 14.92 -12.89
CA HIS A 452 9.31 14.17 -11.98
C HIS A 452 9.01 14.92 -10.68
N SER A 453 9.03 16.26 -10.72
CA SER A 453 8.64 17.13 -9.60
C SER A 453 9.44 16.92 -8.31
N LEU A 454 10.66 16.38 -8.39
CA LEU A 454 11.62 16.39 -7.28
C LEU A 454 12.35 17.74 -7.27
N LEU A 455 11.61 18.79 -6.90
CA LEU A 455 11.94 20.18 -7.17
C LEU A 455 11.88 21.05 -5.91
N TYR A 456 12.68 22.11 -5.91
CA TYR A 456 12.56 23.29 -5.05
C TYR A 456 12.44 24.54 -5.90
N LEU A 457 11.83 25.59 -5.32
CA LEU A 457 12.02 26.92 -5.86
C LEU A 457 13.48 27.38 -5.63
N PRO A 458 14.09 28.09 -6.59
CA PRO A 458 15.42 28.65 -6.42
C PRO A 458 15.48 29.60 -5.22
N PRO A 459 16.65 29.77 -4.59
CA PRO A 459 16.82 30.86 -3.63
C PRO A 459 16.67 32.21 -4.35
N HIS A 460 16.06 33.17 -3.69
CA HIS A 460 15.98 34.56 -4.17
C HIS A 460 17.01 35.43 -3.46
N GLU A 461 17.43 36.51 -4.12
CA GLU A 461 18.29 37.54 -3.54
C GLU A 461 17.71 38.06 -2.21
N PRO A 462 18.53 38.21 -1.16
CA PRO A 462 18.08 38.84 0.08
C PRO A 462 17.45 40.21 -0.22
N ASN A 463 16.26 40.47 0.34
CA ASN A 463 15.47 41.70 0.17
C ASN A 463 14.74 41.90 -1.18
N SER A 464 14.74 40.91 -2.08
CA SER A 464 13.84 40.92 -3.24
C SER A 464 12.54 40.16 -2.92
N PRO A 465 11.35 40.72 -3.19
CA PRO A 465 10.11 39.96 -3.04
C PRO A 465 10.14 38.77 -4.02
N PRO A 466 9.68 37.58 -3.61
CA PRO A 466 9.56 36.47 -4.53
C PRO A 466 8.60 36.82 -5.67
N PRO A 467 8.82 36.27 -6.87
CA PRO A 467 7.95 36.54 -8.00
C PRO A 467 6.52 36.04 -7.70
N PRO A 468 5.48 36.79 -8.11
CA PRO A 468 4.08 36.43 -7.83
C PRO A 468 3.67 35.11 -8.49
N ALA A 469 4.35 34.69 -9.54
CA ALA A 469 4.26 33.36 -10.12
C ALA A 469 5.67 32.80 -10.36
N PRO A 470 6.01 31.61 -9.83
CA PRO A 470 7.32 31.01 -10.07
C PRO A 470 7.44 30.57 -11.53
N THR A 471 8.53 30.98 -12.19
CA THR A 471 8.82 30.64 -13.60
C THR A 471 10.01 29.68 -13.76
N SER A 472 10.67 29.34 -12.65
CA SER A 472 11.82 28.44 -12.63
C SER A 472 11.81 27.55 -11.39
N ALA A 473 12.46 26.39 -11.51
CA ALA A 473 12.65 25.43 -10.44
C ALA A 473 14.05 24.83 -10.55
N ILE A 474 14.59 24.38 -9.41
CA ILE A 474 15.81 23.59 -9.34
C ILE A 474 15.49 22.22 -8.77
N HIS A 475 16.29 21.20 -9.07
CA HIS A 475 16.08 19.90 -8.43
C HIS A 475 16.33 20.02 -6.91
N ALA A 476 15.56 19.26 -6.11
CA ALA A 476 15.82 19.15 -4.68
C ALA A 476 17.20 18.51 -4.43
N PRO A 477 17.90 18.83 -3.33
CA PRO A 477 19.11 18.12 -2.94
C PRO A 477 18.85 16.62 -2.80
N LEU A 478 19.69 15.79 -3.40
CA LEU A 478 19.49 14.33 -3.47
C LEU A 478 20.78 13.56 -3.28
N SER A 479 20.68 12.30 -2.87
CA SER A 479 21.78 11.33 -2.96
C SER A 479 21.67 10.54 -4.25
N LEU A 480 22.79 10.26 -4.92
CA LEU A 480 22.78 9.40 -6.12
C LEU A 480 22.53 7.93 -5.78
N PHE A 481 23.01 7.50 -4.62
CA PHE A 481 22.83 6.14 -4.11
C PHE A 481 21.86 6.14 -2.91
N PRO A 482 21.05 5.08 -2.75
CA PRO A 482 20.30 4.87 -1.52
C PRO A 482 21.26 4.59 -0.35
N THR A 483 20.85 4.92 0.87
CA THR A 483 21.58 4.48 2.08
C THR A 483 21.19 3.03 2.41
N PRO A 484 22.16 2.14 2.68
CA PRO A 484 21.86 0.78 3.08
C PRO A 484 21.35 0.75 4.52
N ILE A 485 20.20 0.10 4.73
CA ILE A 485 19.60 -0.10 6.05
C ILE A 485 19.24 -1.59 6.17
N PRO A 486 19.60 -2.28 7.26
CA PRO A 486 19.20 -3.67 7.47
C PRO A 486 17.67 -3.81 7.43
N SER A 487 17.15 -4.74 6.63
CA SER A 487 15.70 -4.92 6.42
C SER A 487 14.94 -5.20 7.71
N THR A 488 15.55 -5.92 8.65
CA THR A 488 14.98 -6.19 9.99
C THR A 488 14.75 -4.90 10.78
N LEU A 489 15.72 -3.97 10.74
CA LEU A 489 15.61 -2.68 11.43
C LEU A 489 14.65 -1.73 10.71
N PHE A 490 14.64 -1.74 9.38
CA PHE A 490 13.68 -0.98 8.58
C PHE A 490 12.24 -1.41 8.89
N ASN A 491 11.95 -2.72 8.85
CA ASN A 491 10.63 -3.25 9.16
C ASN A 491 10.22 -3.01 10.62
N ARG A 492 11.18 -3.05 11.55
CA ARG A 492 10.95 -2.67 12.95
C ARG A 492 10.56 -1.20 13.08
N ALA A 493 11.23 -0.29 12.36
CA ALA A 493 10.87 1.13 12.33
C ALA A 493 9.43 1.33 11.84
N LYS A 494 9.03 0.59 10.79
CA LYS A 494 7.65 0.58 10.27
C LYS A 494 6.64 0.12 11.32
N HIS A 495 6.93 -0.97 12.03
CA HIS A 495 6.04 -1.47 13.09
C HIS A 495 5.89 -0.48 14.24
N LEU A 496 7.00 0.12 14.68
CA LEU A 496 7.03 1.13 15.75
C LEU A 496 6.15 2.36 15.43
N GLN A 497 6.01 2.74 14.16
CA GLN A 497 5.21 3.90 13.78
C GLN A 497 3.77 3.79 14.29
N ARG A 498 3.16 2.59 14.27
CA ARG A 498 1.79 2.36 14.74
C ARG A 498 1.65 2.56 16.26
N ALA A 499 2.64 2.08 17.01
CA ALA A 499 2.72 2.30 18.45
C ALA A 499 2.89 3.79 18.78
N TYR A 500 3.74 4.50 18.03
CA TYR A 500 3.91 5.94 18.20
C TYR A 500 2.68 6.76 17.82
N ASN A 501 1.98 6.39 16.74
CA ASN A 501 0.71 7.01 16.35
C ASN A 501 -0.29 6.96 17.53
N THR A 502 -0.41 5.79 18.16
CA THR A 502 -1.31 5.56 19.31
C THR A 502 -0.83 6.30 20.56
N LEU A 503 0.46 6.25 20.86
CA LEU A 503 1.07 6.93 22.00
C LEU A 503 0.79 8.43 21.96
N TYR A 504 1.13 9.10 20.87
CA TYR A 504 0.98 10.55 20.76
C TYR A 504 -0.48 10.99 20.63
N ALA A 505 -1.35 10.14 20.08
CA ALA A 505 -2.80 10.35 20.14
C ALA A 505 -3.30 10.40 21.60
N ARG A 506 -2.92 9.43 22.44
CA ARG A 506 -3.32 9.36 23.85
C ARG A 506 -2.69 10.46 24.69
N VAL A 507 -1.42 10.80 24.44
CA VAL A 507 -0.75 11.93 25.10
C VAL A 507 -1.48 13.25 24.79
N ALA A 508 -1.92 13.45 23.54
CA ALA A 508 -2.67 14.65 23.16
C ALA A 508 -4.04 14.75 23.84
N LEU A 509 -4.63 13.62 24.24
CA LEU A 509 -5.91 13.57 24.95
C LEU A 509 -5.77 13.70 26.48
N ASP A 510 -4.59 13.42 27.05
CA ASP A 510 -4.32 13.59 28.49
C ASP A 510 -4.01 15.06 28.81
N THR A 511 -5.08 15.80 29.08
CA THR A 511 -5.03 17.22 29.42
C THR A 511 -4.19 17.50 30.67
N ALA A 512 -4.31 16.66 31.70
CA ALA A 512 -3.61 16.87 32.96
C ALA A 512 -2.10 16.71 32.77
N PHE A 513 -1.68 15.70 32.00
CA PHE A 513 -0.30 15.49 31.63
C PHE A 513 0.28 16.67 30.83
N LEU A 514 -0.44 17.15 29.82
CA LEU A 514 0.04 18.29 29.02
C LEU A 514 0.10 19.61 29.82
N ASP A 515 -0.85 19.86 30.73
CA ASP A 515 -0.82 21.01 31.61
C ASP A 515 0.39 20.96 32.56
N GLU A 516 0.73 19.78 33.08
CA GLU A 516 1.91 19.56 33.93
C GLU A 516 3.22 19.79 33.16
N VAL A 517 3.36 19.15 31.99
CA VAL A 517 4.64 19.10 31.26
C VAL A 517 4.89 20.35 30.42
N MET A 518 3.85 20.86 29.76
CA MET A 518 3.96 21.95 28.78
C MET A 518 3.40 23.28 29.27
N GLY A 519 2.71 23.30 30.42
CA GLY A 519 2.08 24.50 30.95
C GLY A 519 3.02 25.54 31.54
N THR A 520 2.43 26.55 32.18
CA THR A 520 3.17 27.66 32.84
C THR A 520 3.34 27.45 34.35
N GLY A 521 3.11 26.23 34.85
CA GLY A 521 3.39 25.88 36.23
C GLY A 521 4.89 25.82 36.54
N PRO A 522 5.31 25.63 37.81
CA PRO A 522 6.72 25.69 38.21
C PRO A 522 7.67 24.75 37.45
N THR A 523 7.17 23.63 36.95
CA THR A 523 7.93 22.58 36.25
C THR A 523 7.61 22.50 34.75
N GLY A 524 6.68 23.32 34.26
CA GLY A 524 6.19 23.27 32.88
C GLY A 524 7.08 24.04 31.91
N ALA A 525 7.31 23.49 30.72
CA ALA A 525 8.17 24.11 29.73
C ALA A 525 7.69 25.51 29.30
N GLY A 526 6.37 25.74 29.26
CA GLY A 526 5.78 27.02 28.89
C GLY A 526 5.99 28.15 29.90
N ALA A 527 6.45 27.85 31.12
CA ALA A 527 6.79 28.88 32.11
C ALA A 527 8.06 29.67 31.74
N VAL A 528 8.94 29.06 30.95
CA VAL A 528 10.28 29.59 30.64
C VAL A 528 10.56 29.68 29.15
N ASP A 529 9.74 29.03 28.33
CA ASP A 529 9.75 29.16 26.87
C ASP A 529 8.50 29.89 26.36
N GLU A 530 8.66 31.14 25.93
CA GLU A 530 7.51 31.99 25.56
C GLU A 530 6.70 31.44 24.38
N PHE A 531 7.36 30.83 23.39
CA PHE A 531 6.66 30.22 22.25
C PHE A 531 5.77 29.06 22.70
N THR A 532 6.33 28.13 23.47
CA THR A 532 5.56 27.00 24.04
C THR A 532 4.46 27.50 24.97
N GLY A 533 4.76 28.48 25.83
CA GLY A 533 3.81 29.08 26.75
C GLY A 533 2.63 29.73 26.02
N ALA A 534 2.88 30.42 24.92
CA ALA A 534 1.83 31.03 24.09
C ALA A 534 0.93 29.98 23.43
N LEU A 535 1.50 28.90 22.89
CA LEU A 535 0.71 27.78 22.33
C LEU A 535 -0.14 27.08 23.41
N TRP A 536 0.42 26.86 24.60
CA TRP A 536 -0.32 26.28 25.73
C TRP A 536 -1.44 27.20 26.21
N ARG A 537 -1.20 28.52 26.34
CA ARG A 537 -2.24 29.50 26.72
C ARG A 537 -3.39 29.51 25.71
N ALA A 538 -3.08 29.46 24.42
CA ALA A 538 -4.09 29.38 23.37
C ALA A 538 -4.91 28.07 23.45
N TRP A 539 -4.24 26.93 23.64
CA TRP A 539 -4.92 25.65 23.83
C TRP A 539 -5.84 25.64 25.06
N LYS A 540 -5.34 26.15 26.19
CA LYS A 540 -6.09 26.28 27.44
C LYS A 540 -7.34 27.16 27.24
N ALA A 541 -7.19 28.32 26.59
CA ALA A 541 -8.32 29.21 26.30
C ALA A 541 -9.39 28.52 25.43
N ALA A 542 -8.98 27.87 24.34
CA ALA A 542 -9.92 27.14 23.48
C ALA A 542 -10.66 26.01 24.22
N ARG A 543 -9.98 25.33 25.15
CA ARG A 543 -10.55 24.25 25.97
C ARG A 543 -11.55 24.77 27.01
N GLU A 544 -11.24 25.87 27.70
CA GLU A 544 -12.11 26.47 28.73
C GLU A 544 -13.41 27.02 28.14
N GLU A 545 -13.42 27.40 26.85
CA GLU A 545 -14.61 27.81 26.11
C GLU A 545 -15.54 26.66 25.69
N GLY A 546 -15.14 25.40 25.93
CA GLY A 546 -15.82 24.21 25.45
C GLY A 546 -15.46 23.90 23.98
N PRO A 547 -14.50 22.99 23.72
CA PRO A 547 -14.07 22.68 22.36
C PRO A 547 -15.21 22.02 21.58
N LEU A 548 -15.55 22.56 20.42
CA LEU A 548 -16.60 22.02 19.55
C LEU A 548 -16.10 20.92 18.61
N GLN A 549 -14.79 20.85 18.37
CA GLN A 549 -14.17 19.78 17.61
C GLN A 549 -13.37 18.88 18.54
N THR A 550 -13.85 17.66 18.70
CA THR A 550 -13.25 16.63 19.57
C THR A 550 -12.37 15.65 18.80
N LEU A 551 -12.37 15.70 17.47
CA LEU A 551 -11.50 14.91 16.61
C LEU A 551 -10.22 15.66 16.29
N HIS A 552 -9.12 14.92 16.30
CA HIS A 552 -7.77 15.39 16.00
C HIS A 552 -7.22 14.55 14.84
N LEU A 553 -6.53 15.19 13.91
CA LEU A 553 -5.73 14.49 12.91
C LEU A 553 -4.25 14.73 13.19
N GLY A 554 -3.44 13.68 13.13
CA GLY A 554 -1.99 13.78 13.11
C GLY A 554 -1.42 13.20 11.83
N LEU A 555 -0.56 13.94 11.15
CA LEU A 555 0.34 13.42 10.12
C LEU A 555 1.77 13.41 10.67
N PHE A 556 2.21 12.23 11.05
CA PHE A 556 3.38 12.01 11.88
C PHE A 556 4.60 11.59 11.09
N ARG A 557 5.77 11.86 11.67
CA ARG A 557 7.02 11.21 11.24
C ARG A 557 7.91 10.85 12.43
N SER A 558 8.18 9.56 12.62
CA SER A 558 9.19 9.10 13.59
C SER A 558 10.55 8.95 12.92
N ASP A 559 11.54 9.67 13.42
CA ASP A 559 12.89 9.70 12.85
C ASP A 559 13.86 8.81 13.66
N TYR A 560 14.72 8.06 12.99
CA TYR A 560 15.61 7.07 13.56
C TYR A 560 17.02 7.14 12.98
N LEU A 561 18.02 6.83 13.80
CA LEU A 561 19.40 6.56 13.38
C LEU A 561 19.74 5.10 13.67
N LEU A 562 20.56 4.51 12.80
CA LEU A 562 21.27 3.28 13.14
C LEU A 562 22.21 3.56 14.30
N HIS A 563 22.38 2.58 15.18
CA HIS A 563 23.21 2.67 16.36
C HIS A 563 24.21 1.53 16.41
N GLN A 564 25.50 1.85 16.31
CA GLN A 564 26.62 0.92 16.38
C GLN A 564 27.78 1.56 17.15
N PRO A 565 27.79 1.44 18.49
CA PRO A 565 28.92 1.86 19.32
C PRO A 565 30.24 1.19 18.92
N GLU A 566 31.35 1.87 19.19
CA GLU A 566 32.69 1.33 18.92
C GLU A 566 32.93 0.02 19.67
N GLY A 567 33.53 -0.96 18.99
CA GLY A 567 33.77 -2.30 19.53
C GLY A 567 32.56 -3.25 19.46
N THR A 568 31.38 -2.78 19.04
CA THR A 568 30.18 -3.62 18.89
C THR A 568 29.97 -4.08 17.45
N LYS A 569 29.62 -5.36 17.27
CA LYS A 569 29.23 -5.91 15.95
C LYS A 569 27.73 -5.75 15.68
N GLU A 570 26.93 -5.55 16.72
CA GLU A 570 25.48 -5.45 16.62
C GLU A 570 25.06 -4.03 16.22
N ILE A 571 24.07 -3.94 15.33
CA ILE A 571 23.50 -2.67 14.87
C ILE A 571 22.08 -2.59 15.37
N GLY A 572 21.79 -1.55 16.15
CA GLY A 572 20.46 -1.23 16.64
C GLY A 572 19.80 -0.10 15.86
N LEU A 573 18.55 0.18 16.21
CA LEU A 573 17.78 1.33 15.75
C LEU A 573 17.41 2.19 16.96
N LYS A 574 17.69 3.49 16.89
CA LYS A 574 17.36 4.44 17.96
C LYS A 574 16.59 5.65 17.43
N GLN A 575 15.49 6.00 18.09
CA GLN A 575 14.65 7.14 17.74
C GLN A 575 15.38 8.45 18.07
N VAL A 576 15.37 9.38 17.11
CA VAL A 576 15.90 10.73 17.25
C VAL A 576 14.82 11.66 17.80
N GLU A 577 13.64 11.64 17.19
CA GLU A 577 12.50 12.49 17.51
C GLU A 577 11.21 11.95 16.87
N PHE A 578 10.06 12.46 17.34
CA PHE A 578 8.76 12.23 16.75
C PHE A 578 8.14 13.58 16.35
N ASN A 579 7.88 13.76 15.06
CA ASN A 579 7.37 15.01 14.50
C ASN A 579 5.83 14.95 14.46
N THR A 580 5.16 15.88 15.13
CA THR A 580 3.68 15.97 15.15
C THR A 580 3.11 17.11 14.31
N ILE A 581 3.96 18.06 13.86
CA ILE A 581 3.55 19.21 13.05
C ILE A 581 4.46 19.35 11.82
N SER A 582 3.86 19.69 10.68
CA SER A 582 4.56 20.03 9.43
C SER A 582 5.64 19.01 9.01
N SER A 583 5.37 17.72 9.22
CA SER A 583 6.25 16.62 8.83
C SER A 583 6.55 16.68 7.33
N SER A 584 7.74 17.18 6.99
CA SER A 584 8.14 17.48 5.61
C SER A 584 8.71 16.29 4.85
N PHE A 585 8.84 16.45 3.53
CA PHE A 585 9.48 15.52 2.59
C PHE A 585 8.74 14.22 2.33
N GLY A 586 7.45 14.14 2.66
CA GLY A 586 6.66 12.95 2.37
C GLY A 586 6.51 12.72 0.87
N ALA A 587 6.17 13.76 0.11
CA ALA A 587 6.02 13.62 -1.34
C ALA A 587 7.38 13.53 -2.04
N LEU A 588 8.37 14.30 -1.58
CA LEU A 588 9.70 14.25 -2.17
C LEU A 588 10.43 12.92 -1.90
N SER A 589 10.21 12.26 -0.76
CA SER A 589 10.83 10.96 -0.47
C SER A 589 10.33 9.86 -1.40
N GLU A 590 9.04 9.90 -1.76
CA GLU A 590 8.46 9.03 -2.77
C GLU A 590 9.14 9.26 -4.14
N GLN A 591 9.36 10.52 -4.53
CA GLN A 591 10.06 10.83 -5.79
C GLN A 591 11.54 10.39 -5.77
N VAL A 592 12.24 10.53 -4.64
CA VAL A 592 13.62 10.02 -4.48
C VAL A 592 13.64 8.49 -4.58
N SER A 593 12.68 7.79 -3.97
CA SER A 593 12.55 6.32 -4.09
C SER A 593 12.33 5.89 -5.55
N LYS A 594 11.50 6.62 -6.30
CA LYS A 594 11.28 6.39 -7.74
C LYS A 594 12.52 6.68 -8.57
N LEU A 595 13.25 7.76 -8.26
CA LEU A 595 14.53 8.10 -8.87
C LEU A 595 15.55 6.97 -8.67
N HIS A 596 15.77 6.50 -7.45
CA HIS A 596 16.72 5.42 -7.16
C HIS A 596 16.36 4.12 -7.88
N ARG A 597 15.07 3.77 -7.94
CA ARG A 597 14.57 2.64 -8.74
C ARG A 597 14.79 2.84 -10.24
N HIS A 598 14.60 4.06 -10.74
CA HIS A 598 14.85 4.39 -12.14
C HIS A 598 16.33 4.26 -12.50
N LEU A 599 17.23 4.83 -11.68
CA LEU A 599 18.68 4.71 -11.88
C LEU A 599 19.13 3.25 -11.84
N GLN A 600 18.59 2.45 -10.91
CA GLN A 600 18.83 1.01 -10.86
C GLN A 600 18.38 0.32 -12.15
N ALA A 601 17.16 0.60 -12.62
CA ALA A 601 16.61 -0.05 -13.80
C ALA A 601 17.32 0.37 -15.10
N SER A 602 17.77 1.62 -15.20
CA SER A 602 18.39 2.13 -16.43
C SER A 602 19.88 1.81 -16.54
N THR A 603 20.59 1.77 -15.41
CA THR A 603 22.07 1.63 -15.41
C THR A 603 22.57 0.40 -14.67
N ARG A 604 21.71 -0.27 -13.89
CA ARG A 604 22.10 -1.26 -12.87
C ARG A 604 23.13 -0.74 -11.87
N TYR A 605 23.26 0.59 -11.75
CA TYR A 605 24.39 1.23 -11.07
C TYR A 605 25.75 0.66 -11.50
N PHE A 606 25.86 0.29 -12.78
CA PHE A 606 27.05 -0.31 -13.40
C PHE A 606 27.56 -1.57 -12.68
N ASP A 607 26.65 -2.31 -12.04
CA ASP A 607 26.96 -3.51 -11.26
C ASP A 607 28.00 -3.28 -10.15
N SER A 608 28.11 -2.03 -9.67
CA SER A 608 29.10 -1.60 -8.69
C SER A 608 28.91 -2.21 -7.29
N SER A 609 27.76 -2.81 -7.00
CA SER A 609 27.50 -3.52 -5.75
C SER A 609 26.45 -4.63 -5.89
N SER A 610 26.67 -5.73 -5.17
CA SER A 610 25.67 -6.79 -4.98
C SER A 610 24.46 -6.34 -4.15
N LEU A 611 24.52 -5.19 -3.45
CA LEU A 611 23.40 -4.65 -2.70
C LEU A 611 22.42 -3.85 -3.57
N LEU A 612 22.83 -3.38 -4.76
CA LEU A 612 22.01 -2.55 -5.65
C LEU A 612 21.12 -3.40 -6.59
N GLN A 613 20.44 -4.38 -6.01
CA GLN A 613 19.52 -5.27 -6.72
C GLN A 613 18.08 -4.79 -6.57
N PRO A 614 17.20 -5.04 -7.56
CA PRO A 614 15.81 -4.56 -7.54
C PRO A 614 15.06 -4.83 -6.23
N GLY A 615 15.30 -5.98 -5.58
CA GLY A 615 14.63 -6.37 -4.34
C GLY A 615 15.02 -5.61 -3.09
N ASN A 616 16.10 -4.82 -3.12
CA ASN A 616 16.56 -4.01 -1.99
C ASN A 616 16.02 -2.56 -2.02
N PHE A 617 15.14 -2.23 -2.96
CA PHE A 617 14.49 -0.91 -3.07
C PHE A 617 13.02 -1.01 -2.64
N PRO A 618 12.68 -0.75 -1.36
CA PRO A 618 11.32 -0.90 -0.88
C PRO A 618 10.33 0.08 -1.54
N PRO A 619 9.03 -0.24 -1.60
CA PRO A 619 8.00 0.70 -2.01
C PRO A 619 7.93 1.92 -1.13
N ASN A 620 7.48 3.02 -1.72
CA ASN A 620 7.22 4.24 -1.00
C ASN A 620 6.01 4.92 -1.66
N ASP A 621 4.87 4.87 -0.97
CA ASP A 621 3.58 5.40 -1.45
C ASP A 621 3.09 6.54 -0.53
N THR A 622 4.04 7.30 0.03
CA THR A 622 3.83 8.33 1.06
C THR A 622 2.82 9.39 0.63
N ILE A 623 2.75 9.78 -0.64
CA ILE A 623 1.78 10.78 -1.12
C ILE A 623 0.36 10.28 -0.84
N SER A 624 0.03 9.10 -1.38
CA SER A 624 -1.31 8.54 -1.28
C SER A 624 -1.69 8.21 0.16
N GLY A 625 -0.75 7.75 0.98
CA GLY A 625 -1.03 7.39 2.36
C GLY A 625 -1.10 8.59 3.32
N LEU A 626 -0.38 9.69 3.09
CA LEU A 626 -0.64 10.94 3.85
C LEU A 626 -1.99 11.56 3.45
N VAL A 627 -2.34 11.48 2.17
CA VAL A 627 -3.62 11.97 1.63
C VAL A 627 -4.80 11.14 2.13
N SER A 628 -4.63 9.84 2.36
CA SER A 628 -5.69 9.01 2.95
C SER A 628 -6.09 9.52 4.34
N GLY A 629 -5.13 9.92 5.19
CA GLY A 629 -5.41 10.54 6.49
C GLY A 629 -6.18 11.86 6.39
N LEU A 630 -5.79 12.74 5.47
CA LEU A 630 -6.50 14.01 5.21
C LEU A 630 -7.93 13.78 4.69
N ALA A 631 -8.11 12.83 3.78
CA ALA A 631 -9.40 12.47 3.22
C ALA A 631 -10.32 11.81 4.26
N GLU A 632 -9.77 10.98 5.15
CA GLU A 632 -10.52 10.37 6.26
C GLU A 632 -10.98 11.42 7.27
N ALA A 633 -10.14 12.40 7.63
CA ALA A 633 -10.57 13.51 8.46
C ALA A 633 -11.64 14.37 7.77
N HIS A 634 -11.46 14.72 6.50
CA HIS A 634 -12.46 15.45 5.72
C HIS A 634 -13.81 14.74 5.71
N LYS A 635 -13.81 13.42 5.51
CA LYS A 635 -15.01 12.58 5.58
C LYS A 635 -15.62 12.59 6.99
N ALA A 636 -14.80 12.48 8.04
CA ALA A 636 -15.26 12.49 9.43
C ALA A 636 -15.89 13.82 9.85
N TYR A 637 -15.52 14.95 9.23
CA TYR A 637 -16.16 16.24 9.45
C TYR A 637 -17.65 16.25 9.03
N GLY A 638 -18.02 15.45 8.03
CA GLY A 638 -19.43 15.22 7.66
C GLY A 638 -20.05 16.25 6.72
N ASN A 639 -19.28 17.21 6.19
CA ASN A 639 -19.73 18.10 5.11
C ASN A 639 -18.92 17.88 3.82
N PRO A 640 -19.46 17.18 2.80
CA PRO A 640 -18.74 16.89 1.56
C PRO A 640 -18.53 18.11 0.65
N SER A 641 -19.24 19.24 0.87
CA SER A 641 -19.02 20.47 0.09
C SER A 641 -17.95 21.39 0.70
N SER A 642 -17.37 20.99 1.83
CA SER A 642 -16.30 21.75 2.49
C SER A 642 -14.96 21.52 1.79
N SER A 643 -13.97 22.34 2.14
CA SER A 643 -12.60 22.25 1.62
C SER A 643 -11.59 21.99 2.75
N ILE A 644 -10.38 21.61 2.38
CA ILE A 644 -9.23 21.55 3.30
C ILE A 644 -8.44 22.87 3.20
N LEU A 645 -7.98 23.39 4.34
CA LEU A 645 -7.12 24.57 4.42
C LEU A 645 -5.68 24.14 4.70
N PHE A 646 -4.74 24.49 3.82
CA PHE A 646 -3.30 24.39 4.08
C PHE A 646 -2.81 25.74 4.62
N VAL A 647 -2.32 25.76 5.86
CA VAL A 647 -1.65 26.92 6.46
C VAL A 647 -0.17 26.86 6.12
N VAL A 648 0.35 27.82 5.36
CA VAL A 648 1.68 27.75 4.74
C VAL A 648 2.56 28.95 5.14
N GLN A 649 3.88 28.76 5.12
CA GLN A 649 4.84 29.85 5.31
C GLN A 649 4.85 30.78 4.08
N PRO A 650 5.13 32.08 4.24
CA PRO A 650 5.53 32.91 3.11
C PRO A 650 6.80 32.34 2.49
N ASP A 651 6.94 32.47 1.17
CA ASP A 651 8.18 32.18 0.43
C ASP A 651 8.67 30.71 0.54
N GLU A 652 7.73 29.78 0.70
CA GLU A 652 7.98 28.35 0.83
C GLU A 652 8.65 27.76 -0.42
N ARG A 653 9.95 27.48 -0.33
CA ARG A 653 10.73 26.87 -1.43
C ARG A 653 10.41 25.41 -1.65
N ASN A 654 10.00 24.70 -0.59
CA ASN A 654 9.59 23.30 -0.62
C ASN A 654 8.07 23.17 -0.92
N VAL A 655 7.53 24.08 -1.71
CA VAL A 655 6.10 24.08 -2.09
C VAL A 655 5.71 22.81 -2.85
N PHE A 656 6.64 22.21 -3.58
CA PHE A 656 6.41 20.99 -4.36
C PHE A 656 6.07 19.77 -3.48
N ASP A 657 6.63 19.68 -2.27
CA ASP A 657 6.26 18.63 -1.30
C ASP A 657 4.78 18.72 -0.90
N GLN A 658 4.25 19.94 -0.89
CA GLN A 658 2.88 20.23 -0.45
C GLN A 658 1.89 20.14 -1.62
N ARG A 659 2.27 20.64 -2.81
CA ARG A 659 1.43 20.64 -4.02
C ARG A 659 1.10 19.23 -4.49
N LEU A 660 2.03 18.29 -4.36
CA LEU A 660 1.78 16.90 -4.74
C LEU A 660 0.67 16.25 -3.89
N LEU A 661 0.57 16.60 -2.59
CA LEU A 661 -0.54 16.16 -1.73
C LEU A 661 -1.87 16.80 -2.15
N GLU A 662 -1.84 18.08 -2.51
CA GLU A 662 -3.00 18.84 -2.98
C GLU A 662 -3.56 18.31 -4.30
N TYR A 663 -2.69 17.98 -5.27
CA TYR A 663 -3.12 17.39 -6.54
C TYR A 663 -3.75 16.01 -6.33
N GLU A 664 -3.15 15.18 -5.48
CA GLU A 664 -3.72 13.86 -5.14
C GLU A 664 -5.10 13.98 -4.47
N LEU A 665 -5.29 14.94 -3.54
CA LEU A 665 -6.60 15.23 -2.92
C LEU A 665 -7.66 15.60 -3.96
N LEU A 666 -7.31 16.44 -4.93
CA LEU A 666 -8.25 16.83 -5.98
C LEU A 666 -8.52 15.68 -6.94
N ASP A 667 -7.46 15.12 -7.53
CA ASP A 667 -7.55 14.17 -8.65
C ASP A 667 -8.16 12.82 -8.22
N LYS A 668 -7.89 12.36 -7.00
CA LYS A 668 -8.35 11.05 -6.52
C LYS A 668 -9.49 11.11 -5.51
N HIS A 669 -9.63 12.21 -4.79
CA HIS A 669 -10.65 12.35 -3.74
C HIS A 669 -11.69 13.43 -4.03
N ASN A 670 -11.51 14.25 -5.08
CA ASN A 670 -12.36 15.41 -5.40
C ASN A 670 -12.48 16.40 -4.22
N ILE A 671 -11.41 16.53 -3.42
CA ILE A 671 -11.35 17.43 -2.26
C ILE A 671 -10.55 18.67 -2.64
N HIS A 672 -11.16 19.84 -2.49
CA HIS A 672 -10.52 21.12 -2.81
C HIS A 672 -9.64 21.60 -1.66
N VAL A 673 -8.52 22.24 -2.00
CA VAL A 673 -7.57 22.81 -1.04
C VAL A 673 -7.48 24.33 -1.21
N HIS A 674 -7.57 25.06 -0.10
CA HIS A 674 -7.20 26.47 -0.04
C HIS A 674 -5.85 26.60 0.65
N ARG A 675 -4.93 27.40 0.08
CA ARG A 675 -3.64 27.71 0.70
C ARG A 675 -3.66 29.13 1.23
N ARG A 676 -3.30 29.33 2.49
CA ARG A 676 -3.22 30.67 3.11
C ARG A 676 -2.05 30.79 4.08
N THR A 677 -1.47 31.97 4.14
CA THR A 677 -0.52 32.34 5.22
C THR A 677 -1.28 32.86 6.43
N PHE A 678 -0.64 32.92 7.61
CA PHE A 678 -1.27 33.51 8.79
C PHE A 678 -1.75 34.96 8.58
N PRO A 679 -0.99 35.87 7.95
CA PRO A 679 -1.49 37.22 7.65
C PRO A 679 -2.77 37.22 6.80
N GLN A 680 -2.85 36.38 5.76
CA GLN A 680 -4.05 36.27 4.94
C GLN A 680 -5.24 35.72 5.74
N LEU A 681 -5.00 34.78 6.67
CA LEU A 681 -6.04 34.24 7.53
C LEU A 681 -6.55 35.26 8.54
N ALA A 682 -5.70 36.17 9.03
CA ALA A 682 -6.13 37.24 9.92
C ALA A 682 -7.20 38.16 9.27
N GLU A 683 -7.13 38.33 7.94
CA GLU A 683 -8.06 39.19 7.18
C GLU A 683 -9.27 38.42 6.62
N HIS A 684 -9.09 37.14 6.26
CA HIS A 684 -10.06 36.40 5.45
C HIS A 684 -10.70 35.19 6.15
N ALA A 685 -10.25 34.81 7.34
CA ALA A 685 -10.84 33.73 8.12
C ALA A 685 -11.81 34.27 9.16
N GLN A 686 -13.00 33.66 9.23
CA GLN A 686 -14.00 34.00 10.23
C GLN A 686 -14.73 32.73 10.69
N LEU A 687 -15.34 32.80 11.88
CA LEU A 687 -16.19 31.75 12.40
C LEU A 687 -17.66 32.12 12.20
N SER A 688 -18.46 31.16 11.73
CA SER A 688 -19.92 31.30 11.76
C SER A 688 -20.44 31.28 13.22
N PRO A 689 -21.74 31.59 13.47
CA PRO A 689 -22.33 31.41 14.80
C PRO A 689 -22.25 29.97 15.32
N THR A 690 -22.21 28.97 14.43
CA THR A 690 -21.99 27.55 14.76
C THR A 690 -20.51 27.18 14.82
N ARG A 691 -19.61 28.16 14.77
CA ARG A 691 -18.14 28.05 14.69
C ARG A 691 -17.62 27.19 13.54
N SER A 692 -18.35 27.09 12.43
CA SER A 692 -17.76 26.60 11.17
C SER A 692 -16.71 27.60 10.70
N LEU A 693 -15.54 27.12 10.31
CA LEU A 693 -14.48 27.97 9.77
C LEU A 693 -14.82 28.35 8.33
N LEU A 694 -14.96 29.63 8.05
CA LEU A 694 -15.28 30.18 6.74
C LEU A 694 -14.08 30.97 6.22
N ILE A 695 -13.66 30.67 4.99
CA ILE A 695 -12.60 31.40 4.29
C ILE A 695 -13.19 32.18 3.13
N SER A 696 -13.00 33.50 3.16
CA SER A 696 -13.37 34.38 2.04
C SER A 696 -12.42 34.19 0.85
N PRO A 697 -12.93 34.35 -0.39
CA PRO A 697 -12.08 34.33 -1.58
C PRO A 697 -11.10 35.51 -1.57
N LEU A 698 -9.93 35.33 -2.20
CA LEU A 698 -8.98 36.42 -2.36
C LEU A 698 -9.49 37.41 -3.42
N PRO A 699 -9.23 38.73 -3.28
CA PRO A 699 -9.75 39.77 -4.19
C PRO A 699 -9.42 39.57 -5.67
N ALA A 700 -8.40 38.76 -5.99
CA ALA A 700 -7.94 38.47 -7.35
C ALA A 700 -8.84 37.52 -8.16
N ILE A 701 -9.96 37.03 -7.59
CA ILE A 701 -10.92 36.15 -8.28
C ILE A 701 -12.29 36.87 -8.39
N PRO A 702 -12.58 37.56 -9.52
CA PRO A 702 -13.73 38.46 -9.63
C PRO A 702 -15.12 37.78 -9.58
N SER A 703 -15.20 36.46 -9.72
CA SER A 703 -16.47 35.73 -9.92
C SER A 703 -16.98 34.95 -8.71
N SER A 704 -16.23 34.88 -7.61
CA SER A 704 -16.64 34.14 -6.41
C SER A 704 -16.83 35.11 -5.24
N THR A 705 -18.07 35.32 -4.83
CA THR A 705 -18.43 36.06 -3.59
C THR A 705 -18.73 35.12 -2.43
N SER A 706 -18.73 33.80 -2.67
CA SER A 706 -19.11 32.78 -1.69
C SER A 706 -17.93 32.42 -0.78
N THR A 707 -18.14 32.53 0.53
CA THR A 707 -17.24 31.98 1.56
C THR A 707 -17.24 30.46 1.50
N HIS A 708 -16.08 29.83 1.73
CA HIS A 708 -15.92 28.39 1.71
C HIS A 708 -15.79 27.85 3.14
N GLU A 709 -16.57 26.82 3.48
CA GLU A 709 -16.45 26.13 4.76
C GLU A 709 -15.24 25.19 4.74
N ILE A 710 -14.48 25.17 5.84
CA ILE A 710 -13.29 24.34 6.01
C ILE A 710 -13.57 23.19 6.96
N SER A 711 -13.27 21.97 6.52
CA SER A 711 -13.39 20.74 7.33
C SER A 711 -12.10 20.36 8.04
N VAL A 712 -10.94 20.61 7.43
CA VAL A 712 -9.63 20.25 7.97
C VAL A 712 -8.66 21.41 7.81
N VAL A 713 -7.89 21.71 8.85
CA VAL A 713 -6.79 22.68 8.82
C VAL A 713 -5.47 21.93 8.91
N TYR A 714 -4.72 21.87 7.81
CA TYR A 714 -3.42 21.23 7.73
C TYR A 714 -2.28 22.25 7.82
N TYR A 715 -1.45 22.12 8.86
CA TYR A 715 -0.36 23.04 9.12
C TYR A 715 0.94 22.60 8.42
N ARG A 716 1.39 23.46 7.50
CA ARG A 716 2.74 23.49 6.91
C ARG A 716 3.53 24.73 7.36
N ALA A 717 3.09 25.33 8.46
CA ALA A 717 3.65 26.49 9.15
C ALA A 717 3.24 26.43 10.63
N GLY A 718 3.69 27.39 11.44
CA GLY A 718 3.28 27.54 12.83
C GLY A 718 4.05 26.64 13.81
N TYR A 719 5.18 26.09 13.38
CA TYR A 719 6.05 25.21 14.19
C TYR A 719 7.32 25.92 14.71
N THR A 720 7.54 27.17 14.30
CA THR A 720 8.68 27.98 14.73
C THR A 720 8.23 29.36 15.19
N PRO A 721 8.89 29.99 16.18
CA PRO A 721 8.58 31.37 16.59
C PRO A 721 8.62 32.38 15.44
N LYS A 722 9.41 32.11 14.38
CA LYS A 722 9.49 32.98 13.19
C LYS A 722 8.18 33.10 12.43
N ASP A 723 7.29 32.11 12.56
CA ASP A 723 5.95 32.15 11.96
C ASP A 723 4.98 33.05 12.74
N TYR A 724 5.38 33.52 13.92
CA TYR A 724 4.61 34.37 14.82
C TYR A 724 5.33 35.71 15.06
N PRO A 725 5.55 36.53 14.02
CA PRO A 725 6.26 37.80 14.15
C PRO A 725 5.53 38.82 15.03
N THR A 726 4.20 38.66 15.22
CA THR A 726 3.39 39.56 16.04
C THR A 726 2.38 38.78 16.89
N PRO A 727 1.91 39.35 18.02
CA PRO A 727 0.88 38.73 18.88
C PRO A 727 -0.40 38.34 18.14
N GLN A 728 -0.81 39.12 17.12
CA GLN A 728 -2.02 38.88 16.34
C GLN A 728 -1.98 37.53 15.61
N VAL A 729 -0.80 37.00 15.30
CA VAL A 729 -0.70 35.68 14.66
C VAL A 729 -1.09 34.55 15.61
N TYR A 730 -0.87 34.73 16.92
CA TYR A 730 -1.39 33.81 17.94
C TYR A 730 -2.92 33.88 18.02
N ASP A 731 -3.51 35.07 17.89
CA ASP A 731 -4.97 35.24 17.85
C ASP A 731 -5.57 34.53 16.63
N THR A 732 -4.94 34.63 15.46
CA THR A 732 -5.34 33.88 14.26
C THR A 732 -5.22 32.38 14.48
N ARG A 733 -4.13 31.89 15.10
CA ARG A 733 -4.00 30.47 15.42
C ARG A 733 -5.10 29.99 16.38
N LEU A 734 -5.43 30.79 17.38
CA LEU A 734 -6.51 30.52 18.33
C LEU A 734 -7.89 30.52 17.65
N LEU A 735 -8.12 31.43 16.69
CA LEU A 735 -9.36 31.46 15.88
C LEU A 735 -9.55 30.15 15.10
N LEU A 736 -8.48 29.63 14.49
CA LEU A 736 -8.53 28.34 13.80
C LEU A 736 -8.83 27.19 14.76
N GLU A 737 -8.18 27.17 15.93
CA GLU A 737 -8.37 26.13 16.95
C GLU A 737 -9.80 26.14 17.54
N ARG A 738 -10.42 27.31 17.69
CA ARG A 738 -11.80 27.46 18.16
C ARG A 738 -12.85 26.94 17.17
N SER A 739 -12.46 26.71 15.92
CA SER A 739 -13.38 26.27 14.89
C SER A 739 -13.80 24.81 15.03
N ARG A 740 -14.85 24.43 14.29
CA ARG A 740 -15.24 23.02 14.13
C ARG A 740 -14.30 22.25 13.20
N ALA A 741 -13.38 22.88 12.48
CA ALA A 741 -12.50 22.17 11.57
C ALA A 741 -11.56 21.22 12.34
N ILE A 742 -11.32 20.03 11.80
CA ILE A 742 -10.38 19.05 12.37
C ILE A 742 -8.96 19.59 12.16
N GLN A 743 -8.24 19.78 13.25
CA GLN A 743 -6.90 20.37 13.21
C GLN A 743 -5.84 19.29 12.95
N CYS A 744 -4.90 19.60 12.06
CA CYS A 744 -3.81 18.71 11.66
C CYS A 744 -2.44 19.42 11.73
N PRO A 745 -1.80 19.46 12.92
CA PRO A 745 -2.32 19.02 14.21
C PRO A 745 -3.10 20.12 14.97
N SER A 746 -3.93 19.71 15.92
CA SER A 746 -4.42 20.59 17.01
C SER A 746 -3.27 21.13 17.87
N LEU A 747 -3.49 22.21 18.62
CA LEU A 747 -2.51 22.73 19.59
C LEU A 747 -2.12 21.67 20.63
N ALA A 748 -3.06 20.86 21.12
CA ALA A 748 -2.78 19.78 22.05
C ALA A 748 -1.75 18.78 21.48
N LEU A 749 -1.97 18.35 20.24
CA LEU A 749 -1.07 17.42 19.54
C LEU A 749 0.27 18.07 19.14
N GLN A 750 0.28 19.37 18.84
CA GLN A 750 1.54 20.11 18.65
C GLN A 750 2.36 20.17 19.94
N LEU A 751 1.73 20.45 21.08
CA LEU A 751 2.38 20.46 22.39
C LEU A 751 2.88 19.06 22.78
N ALA A 752 2.10 18.02 22.49
CA ALA A 752 2.50 16.62 22.69
C ALA A 752 3.80 16.28 21.96
N GLY A 753 4.07 16.89 20.80
CA GLY A 753 5.31 16.71 20.02
C GLY A 753 6.57 17.31 20.65
N GLY A 754 6.44 18.07 21.74
CA GLY A 754 7.58 18.74 22.40
C GLY A 754 8.66 17.76 22.85
N LYS A 755 9.93 18.18 22.78
CA LYS A 755 11.07 17.37 23.21
C LYS A 755 11.01 17.05 24.71
N LYS A 756 10.44 17.94 25.53
CA LYS A 756 10.18 17.69 26.96
C LYS A 756 9.20 16.53 27.16
N VAL A 757 8.17 16.40 26.32
CA VAL A 757 7.23 15.27 26.39
C VAL A 757 7.95 13.95 26.09
N GLN A 758 8.81 13.90 25.07
CA GLN A 758 9.62 12.70 24.77
C GLN A 758 10.50 12.29 25.97
N GLU A 759 11.12 13.26 26.65
CA GLU A 759 11.90 13.01 27.86
C GLU A 759 11.06 12.49 29.02
N VAL A 760 9.93 13.13 29.30
CA VAL A 760 9.04 12.72 30.39
C VAL A 760 8.47 11.31 30.13
N LEU A 761 8.15 10.97 28.89
CA LEU A 761 7.72 9.62 28.48
C LEU A 761 8.80 8.55 28.71
N ALA A 762 10.09 8.93 28.66
CA ALA A 762 11.20 8.02 28.92
C ALA A 762 11.41 7.71 30.42
N ARG A 763 10.76 8.46 31.31
CA ARG A 763 10.83 8.22 32.76
C ARG A 763 10.11 6.92 33.14
N PRO A 764 10.60 6.20 34.17
CA PRO A 764 9.97 4.96 34.62
C PRO A 764 8.48 5.12 34.94
N GLY A 765 7.64 4.25 34.38
CA GLY A 765 6.19 4.20 34.67
C GLY A 765 5.33 5.22 33.92
N VAL A 766 5.91 6.19 33.22
CA VAL A 766 5.13 7.21 32.48
C VAL A 766 4.59 6.64 31.17
N LEU A 767 5.41 5.91 30.41
CA LEU A 767 4.97 5.29 29.16
C LEU A 767 3.78 4.35 29.35
N GLU A 768 3.75 3.61 30.45
CA GLU A 768 2.66 2.69 30.83
C GLU A 768 1.32 3.38 31.09
N ARG A 769 1.30 4.70 31.34
CA ARG A 769 0.06 5.48 31.40
C ARG A 769 -0.64 5.53 30.04
N PHE A 770 0.13 5.43 28.95
CA PHE A 770 -0.35 5.65 27.59
C PHE A 770 -0.34 4.40 26.72
N LEU A 771 0.54 3.43 26.98
CA LEU A 771 0.61 2.17 26.23
C LEU A 771 0.52 0.96 27.17
N GLN A 772 -0.45 0.09 26.90
CA GLN A 772 -0.66 -1.17 27.60
C GLN A 772 0.33 -2.25 27.12
N PRO A 773 0.61 -3.27 27.94
CA PRO A 773 1.40 -4.42 27.52
C PRO A 773 0.85 -5.05 26.23
N GLY A 774 1.70 -5.21 25.22
CA GLY A 774 1.31 -5.73 23.91
C GLY A 774 1.04 -4.66 22.84
N GLU A 775 0.95 -3.37 23.20
CA GLU A 775 0.81 -2.25 22.26
C GLU A 775 2.18 -1.69 21.79
N GLY A 776 3.24 -2.50 21.87
CA GLY A 776 4.60 -2.10 21.48
C GLY A 776 5.37 -1.32 22.56
N THR A 777 4.90 -1.26 23.81
CA THR A 777 5.53 -0.53 24.94
C THR A 777 7.03 -0.83 25.09
N ASP A 778 7.41 -2.10 25.08
CA ASP A 778 8.81 -2.52 25.22
C ASP A 778 9.66 -2.13 24.00
N GLU A 779 9.08 -2.16 22.81
CA GLU A 779 9.78 -1.80 21.58
C GLU A 779 10.01 -0.29 21.49
N VAL A 780 9.00 0.50 21.85
CA VAL A 780 9.09 1.97 21.96
C VAL A 780 10.19 2.33 22.95
N ARG A 781 10.17 1.75 24.16
CA ARG A 781 11.21 1.97 25.16
C ARG A 781 12.59 1.57 24.66
N ALA A 782 12.71 0.41 24.01
CA ALA A 782 13.98 -0.06 23.47
C ALA A 782 14.52 0.81 22.31
N SER A 783 13.65 1.57 21.65
CA SER A 783 14.04 2.52 20.60
C SER A 783 14.68 3.80 21.17
N TRP A 784 14.53 4.10 22.46
CA TRP A 784 15.14 5.28 23.07
C TRP A 784 16.59 5.06 23.50
N VAL A 785 17.34 6.15 23.55
CA VAL A 785 18.61 6.26 24.27
C VAL A 785 18.35 6.99 25.60
N GLY A 786 19.33 7.02 26.50
CA GLY A 786 19.19 7.77 27.75
C GLY A 786 18.88 9.23 27.49
N MET A 787 17.88 9.77 28.19
CA MET A 787 17.54 11.20 28.16
C MET A 787 16.97 11.65 29.49
N TRP A 788 17.16 12.93 29.82
CA TRP A 788 16.69 13.54 31.07
C TRP A 788 16.57 15.06 30.92
N GLY A 789 15.76 15.71 31.76
CA GLY A 789 15.69 17.17 31.86
C GLY A 789 16.93 17.78 32.52
N LEU A 790 17.37 18.98 32.12
CA LEU A 790 18.48 19.65 32.82
C LEU A 790 18.11 20.08 34.25
N ASP A 791 16.82 20.27 34.50
CA ASP A 791 16.19 20.55 35.78
C ASP A 791 16.00 19.31 36.67
N ALA A 792 16.30 18.10 36.16
CA ALA A 792 16.04 16.85 36.86
C ALA A 792 16.77 16.76 38.21
N SER A 793 16.03 16.25 39.20
CA SER A 793 16.56 15.83 40.50
C SER A 793 17.33 14.51 40.39
N ALA A 794 18.02 14.11 41.46
CA ALA A 794 18.87 12.91 41.44
C ALA A 794 18.06 11.62 41.13
N ASP A 795 16.79 11.56 41.55
CA ASP A 795 15.93 10.39 41.38
C ASP A 795 15.31 10.29 39.97
N GLU A 796 15.35 11.39 39.20
CA GLU A 796 14.80 11.48 37.84
C GLU A 796 15.83 11.19 36.75
N VAL A 797 17.10 11.04 37.12
CA VAL A 797 18.20 10.76 36.19
C VAL A 797 18.37 9.24 36.00
N PRO A 798 18.60 8.73 34.77
CA PRO A 798 18.73 7.30 34.52
C PRO A 798 19.88 6.63 35.31
N VAL A 799 19.52 5.71 36.22
CA VAL A 799 20.41 4.99 37.17
C VAL A 799 21.60 4.26 36.49
N ALA A 800 21.45 3.84 35.24
CA ALA A 800 22.48 3.09 34.51
C ALA A 800 23.71 3.93 34.12
N SER A 801 23.70 5.25 34.36
CA SER A 801 24.66 6.18 33.76
C SER A 801 25.62 6.88 34.72
N VAL A 802 25.66 6.53 36.01
CA VAL A 802 26.43 7.31 36.97
C VAL A 802 27.02 6.51 38.14
N SER A 803 28.30 6.73 38.43
CA SER A 803 28.87 6.49 39.76
C SER A 803 28.40 7.61 40.71
N ALA A 804 28.28 7.36 42.01
CA ALA A 804 27.87 8.40 42.98
C ALA A 804 28.82 9.63 42.99
N GLU A 805 30.02 9.48 42.40
CA GLU A 805 31.04 10.51 42.24
C GLU A 805 30.75 11.46 41.05
N ASP A 806 30.19 10.99 39.92
CA ASP A 806 29.95 11.87 38.75
C ASP A 806 28.73 12.78 38.92
N VAL A 807 27.80 12.45 39.82
CA VAL A 807 26.65 13.34 40.14
C VAL A 807 27.10 14.53 40.98
N GLY A 808 28.13 14.38 41.84
CA GLY A 808 28.64 15.42 42.73
C GLY A 808 27.61 16.02 43.70
N LYS A 809 28.07 16.79 44.69
CA LYS A 809 27.22 17.68 45.52
C LYS A 809 27.49 19.13 45.11
N GLY A 810 26.44 19.89 44.81
CA GLY A 810 26.51 21.31 44.46
C GLY A 810 25.12 21.94 44.33
N ASP A 811 25.06 23.26 44.18
CA ASP A 811 23.82 24.05 44.15
C ASP A 811 23.02 23.94 42.83
N GLU A 812 23.59 23.31 41.78
CA GLU A 812 22.92 23.09 40.49
C GLU A 812 22.11 21.77 40.47
N PRO A 813 21.03 21.63 39.68
CA PRO A 813 20.30 20.36 39.56
C PRO A 813 21.16 19.18 39.07
N ALA A 814 20.81 17.95 39.48
CA ALA A 814 21.57 16.74 39.14
C ALA A 814 21.65 16.51 37.63
N GLY A 815 20.56 16.75 36.89
CA GLY A 815 20.52 16.64 35.43
C GLY A 815 21.54 17.56 34.73
N THR A 816 21.74 18.79 35.24
CA THR A 816 22.72 19.73 34.71
C THR A 816 24.15 19.26 34.97
N ARG A 817 24.44 18.80 36.20
CA ARG A 817 25.78 18.31 36.56
C ARG A 817 26.17 17.09 35.73
N LEU A 818 25.24 16.15 35.53
CA LEU A 818 25.47 15.00 34.66
C LEU A 818 25.70 15.42 33.20
N ALA A 819 24.93 16.38 32.69
CA ALA A 819 25.10 16.89 31.32
C ALA A 819 26.50 17.51 31.12
N ARG A 820 27.03 18.20 32.15
CA ARG A 820 28.38 18.74 32.14
C ARG A 820 29.43 17.64 32.16
N ALA A 821 29.29 16.65 33.05
CA ALA A 821 30.23 15.54 33.19
C ALA A 821 30.31 14.67 31.93
N ARG A 822 29.17 14.39 31.28
CA ARG A 822 29.08 13.51 30.11
C ARG A 822 29.00 14.24 28.78
N ALA A 823 29.37 15.53 28.74
CA ALA A 823 29.18 16.40 27.58
C ALA A 823 29.57 15.76 26.23
N GLN A 824 30.71 15.05 26.14
CA GLN A 824 31.19 14.42 24.90
C GLN A 824 30.23 13.39 24.28
N ASP A 825 29.37 12.78 25.07
CA ASP A 825 28.42 11.75 24.64
C ASP A 825 26.99 12.27 24.51
N LEU A 826 26.77 13.59 24.61
CA LEU A 826 25.42 14.19 24.68
C LEU A 826 25.13 15.21 23.58
N VAL A 827 23.83 15.40 23.37
CA VAL A 827 23.23 16.54 22.69
C VAL A 827 22.19 17.18 23.60
N LEU A 828 22.22 18.51 23.72
CA LEU A 828 21.15 19.27 24.36
C LEU A 828 20.15 19.76 23.32
N LYS A 829 18.86 19.60 23.62
CA LYS A 829 17.77 19.99 22.72
C LYS A 829 16.80 20.95 23.42
N PRO A 830 16.48 22.11 22.80
CA PRO A 830 15.41 23.00 23.27
C PRO A 830 14.05 22.55 22.75
N GLN A 831 12.98 23.21 23.20
CA GLN A 831 11.61 23.04 22.68
C GLN A 831 11.41 23.72 21.31
N ARG A 832 12.17 23.30 20.31
CA ARG A 832 12.08 23.85 18.94
C ARG A 832 11.99 22.71 17.93
N GLU A 833 11.16 22.92 16.92
CA GLU A 833 11.09 22.08 15.72
C GLU A 833 11.91 22.72 14.58
N GLY A 834 12.46 21.88 13.70
CA GLY A 834 13.37 22.30 12.65
C GLY A 834 14.84 22.30 13.08
N GLY A 835 15.74 22.09 12.11
CA GLY A 835 17.16 21.92 12.37
C GLY A 835 17.88 23.19 12.87
N GLY A 836 18.99 23.00 13.58
CA GLY A 836 19.93 24.08 13.94
C GLY A 836 19.88 24.58 15.39
N ASN A 837 19.01 24.01 16.23
CA ASN A 837 18.80 24.50 17.61
C ASN A 837 19.59 23.72 18.69
N ASN A 838 20.24 22.62 18.33
CA ASN A 838 20.87 21.70 19.29
C ASN A 838 22.30 22.12 19.65
N ILE A 839 22.72 21.82 20.89
CA ILE A 839 24.09 22.03 21.37
C ILE A 839 24.78 20.67 21.55
N TYR A 840 26.01 20.51 21.08
CA TYR A 840 26.70 19.21 21.02
C TYR A 840 28.04 19.23 21.76
N LYS A 841 28.37 18.12 22.42
CA LYS A 841 29.74 17.82 22.88
C LYS A 841 30.38 18.95 23.69
N GLN A 842 31.55 19.41 23.25
CA GLN A 842 32.37 20.42 23.91
C GLN A 842 31.68 21.80 24.01
N ALA A 843 30.64 22.05 23.20
CA ALA A 843 29.85 23.27 23.31
C ALA A 843 28.87 23.25 24.49
N ILE A 844 28.63 22.10 25.12
CA ILE A 844 27.65 21.97 26.21
C ILE A 844 28.09 22.70 27.48
N PRO A 845 29.30 22.48 28.05
CA PRO A 845 29.70 23.19 29.27
C PRO A 845 29.65 24.72 29.17
N PRO A 846 30.23 25.39 28.15
CA PRO A 846 30.17 26.85 28.06
C PRO A 846 28.75 27.37 27.82
N PHE A 847 27.90 26.60 27.12
CA PHE A 847 26.49 26.95 26.96
C PHE A 847 25.74 26.91 28.30
N LEU A 848 25.97 25.88 29.11
CA LEU A 848 25.34 25.75 30.44
C LEU A 848 25.71 26.90 31.39
N ASP A 849 26.92 27.45 31.26
CA ASP A 849 27.38 28.60 32.05
C ASP A 849 26.63 29.88 31.69
N THR A 850 26.13 29.98 30.45
CA THR A 850 25.33 31.10 29.97
C THR A 850 23.81 30.91 30.15
N LEU A 851 23.36 29.67 30.37
CA LEU A 851 21.94 29.33 30.44
C LEU A 851 21.36 29.65 31.84
N PRO A 852 20.41 30.59 31.97
CA PRO A 852 19.80 30.92 33.26
C PRO A 852 19.17 29.69 33.92
N ALA A 853 19.30 29.58 35.26
CA ALA A 853 18.83 28.41 36.00
C ALA A 853 17.35 28.06 35.74
N ARG A 854 16.48 29.08 35.65
CA ARG A 854 15.07 28.90 35.33
C ARG A 854 14.85 28.28 33.93
N GLU A 855 15.65 28.66 32.94
CA GLU A 855 15.45 28.25 31.55
C GLU A 855 15.81 26.78 31.30
N ARG A 856 16.52 26.14 32.24
CA ARG A 856 16.91 24.73 32.19
C ARG A 856 15.71 23.77 32.06
N ALA A 857 14.54 24.15 32.58
CA ALA A 857 13.32 23.34 32.48
C ALA A 857 12.84 23.11 31.03
N ALA A 858 13.20 24.00 30.10
CA ALA A 858 12.88 23.86 28.67
C ALA A 858 13.93 23.06 27.87
N TRP A 859 14.96 22.51 28.51
CA TRP A 859 16.03 21.78 27.83
C TRP A 859 16.13 20.34 28.31
N ILE A 860 16.38 19.44 27.36
CA ILE A 860 16.66 18.03 27.63
C ILE A 860 18.10 17.69 27.22
N ALA A 861 18.73 16.82 27.99
CA ALA A 861 19.95 16.13 27.60
C ALA A 861 19.57 14.76 27.04
N MET A 862 20.14 14.42 25.88
CA MET A 862 19.92 13.14 25.21
C MET A 862 21.27 12.54 24.82
N GLU A 863 21.45 11.25 25.05
CA GLU A 863 22.63 10.52 24.61
C GLU A 863 22.78 10.55 23.08
N LEU A 864 24.02 10.69 22.62
CA LEU A 864 24.34 10.64 21.21
C LEU A 864 24.12 9.23 20.68
N ILE A 865 23.21 9.10 19.72
CA ILE A 865 23.13 7.91 18.90
C ILE A 865 24.42 7.86 18.06
N LYS A 866 25.19 6.79 18.24
CA LYS A 866 26.45 6.52 17.53
C LYS A 866 26.17 5.77 16.21
N PRO A 867 26.11 6.43 15.03
CA PRO A 867 25.86 5.74 13.76
C PRO A 867 27.06 4.90 13.30
N PRO A 868 26.86 3.95 12.37
CA PRO A 868 27.96 3.23 11.72
C PRO A 868 28.99 4.20 11.13
N ARG A 869 30.28 3.96 11.40
CA ARG A 869 31.38 4.83 10.95
C ARG A 869 31.70 4.63 9.48
N ARG A 870 32.26 5.66 8.83
CA ARG A 870 32.80 5.61 7.46
C ARG A 870 31.76 5.31 6.38
N VAL A 871 30.48 5.55 6.66
CA VAL A 871 29.43 5.51 5.64
C VAL A 871 29.56 6.77 4.81
N SER A 872 29.82 6.66 3.50
CA SER A 872 29.83 7.82 2.61
C SER A 872 28.55 7.90 1.77
N GLY A 873 28.40 8.99 1.02
CA GLY A 873 27.35 9.17 0.02
C GLY A 873 27.77 10.17 -1.07
N TYR A 874 27.24 10.01 -2.28
CA TYR A 874 27.34 11.01 -3.34
C TYR A 874 26.13 11.92 -3.28
N LEU A 875 26.35 13.19 -2.90
CA LEU A 875 25.33 14.21 -2.73
C LEU A 875 25.34 15.18 -3.91
N VAL A 876 24.17 15.47 -4.46
CA VAL A 876 23.99 16.43 -5.55
C VAL A 876 23.15 17.59 -5.04
N ARG A 877 23.61 18.82 -5.27
CA ARG A 877 22.93 20.04 -4.85
C ARG A 877 22.84 21.00 -6.02
N ALA A 878 21.68 21.64 -6.17
CA ALA A 878 21.50 22.76 -7.09
C ALA A 878 21.60 24.10 -6.33
N GLY A 879 22.07 25.15 -7.02
CA GLY A 879 21.90 26.55 -6.59
C GLY A 879 22.94 27.12 -5.62
N GLY A 880 24.12 26.50 -5.48
CA GLY A 880 25.31 27.10 -4.88
C GLY A 880 26.47 26.98 -5.87
N GLY A 881 27.39 27.94 -5.91
CA GLY A 881 28.42 28.10 -6.96
C GLY A 881 29.33 26.90 -7.29
N GLU A 882 29.22 25.79 -6.55
CA GLU A 882 29.72 24.47 -6.94
C GLU A 882 28.53 23.57 -7.36
N ALA A 883 28.03 23.73 -8.59
CA ALA A 883 27.11 22.77 -9.17
C ALA A 883 27.88 21.48 -9.46
N GLY A 884 27.83 20.52 -8.54
CA GLY A 884 28.62 19.29 -8.66
C GLY A 884 28.17 18.19 -7.71
N VAL A 885 28.45 16.95 -8.11
CA VAL A 885 28.34 15.78 -7.26
C VAL A 885 29.51 15.77 -6.28
N MET A 886 29.22 15.64 -4.98
CA MET A 886 30.24 15.55 -3.94
C MET A 886 30.12 14.24 -3.17
N ARG A 887 31.24 13.52 -3.05
CA ARG A 887 31.36 12.40 -2.11
C ARG A 887 31.71 12.94 -0.73
N ALA A 888 30.95 12.56 0.29
CA ALA A 888 31.23 12.92 1.68
C ALA A 888 30.86 11.77 2.62
N GLU A 889 31.46 11.72 3.81
CA GLU A 889 30.94 10.91 4.92
C GLU A 889 29.54 11.43 5.28
N VAL A 890 28.60 10.52 5.57
CA VAL A 890 27.21 10.88 5.84
C VAL A 890 26.65 10.13 7.04
N VAL A 891 25.82 10.83 7.80
CA VAL A 891 24.88 10.27 8.76
C VAL A 891 23.50 10.25 8.13
N SER A 892 22.90 9.07 8.06
CA SER A 892 21.59 8.85 7.44
C SER A 892 20.52 8.58 8.48
N GLU A 893 19.43 9.32 8.39
CA GLU A 893 18.30 9.29 9.32
C GLU A 893 17.05 8.78 8.59
N LEU A 894 16.50 7.66 9.08
CA LEU A 894 15.30 7.03 8.56
C LEU A 894 14.07 7.65 9.23
N GLY A 895 13.21 8.31 8.45
CA GLY A 895 11.91 8.78 8.91
C GLY A 895 10.81 7.83 8.43
N ILE A 896 9.93 7.39 9.31
CA ILE A 896 8.72 6.63 8.96
C ILE A 896 7.51 7.54 9.13
N PHE A 897 6.63 7.56 8.14
CA PHE A 897 5.39 8.35 8.17
C PHE A 897 4.22 7.52 8.67
N GLY A 898 3.34 8.16 9.42
CA GLY A 898 2.07 7.60 9.84
C GLY A 898 1.01 8.68 9.93
N TRP A 899 -0.24 8.28 10.04
CA TRP A 899 -1.31 9.19 10.44
C TRP A 899 -2.20 8.57 11.49
N ALA A 900 -2.86 9.41 12.29
CA ALA A 900 -3.92 8.99 13.20
C ALA A 900 -5.06 10.02 13.23
N LEU A 901 -6.28 9.53 13.09
CA LEU A 901 -7.52 10.26 13.38
C LEU A 901 -8.07 9.73 14.70
N PHE A 902 -8.20 10.60 15.71
CA PHE A 902 -8.51 10.18 17.07
C PHE A 902 -9.35 11.20 17.84
N GLY A 903 -9.97 10.77 18.94
CA GLY A 903 -10.90 11.56 19.76
C GLY A 903 -12.37 11.12 19.58
N GLY A 904 -13.32 12.02 19.84
CA GLY A 904 -14.76 11.74 19.78
C GLY A 904 -15.39 11.28 21.10
N GLU A 905 -16.69 10.94 21.10
CA GLU A 905 -17.44 10.52 22.29
C GLU A 905 -17.03 9.10 22.77
N GLY A 906 -16.47 9.00 23.98
CA GLY A 906 -16.06 7.75 24.63
C GLY A 906 -14.81 7.91 25.51
N LYS A 907 -14.62 7.05 26.54
CA LYS A 907 -13.56 7.23 27.55
C LYS A 907 -12.12 7.08 27.05
N ASP A 908 -11.90 6.43 25.90
CA ASP A 908 -10.56 6.13 25.37
C ASP A 908 -10.29 6.74 23.97
N GLY A 909 -11.30 7.32 23.32
CA GLY A 909 -11.26 7.79 21.93
C GLY A 909 -11.02 6.66 20.91
N VAL A 910 -11.73 6.67 19.77
CA VAL A 910 -11.40 5.71 18.70
C VAL A 910 -10.17 6.22 17.96
N VAL A 911 -9.05 5.50 18.02
CA VAL A 911 -7.85 5.80 17.23
C VAL A 911 -7.88 4.97 15.95
N LYS A 912 -8.10 5.63 14.81
CA LYS A 912 -7.86 5.05 13.48
C LYS A 912 -6.48 5.51 13.02
N GLU A 913 -5.57 4.58 12.76
CA GLU A 913 -4.18 4.90 12.43
C GLU A 913 -3.62 4.02 11.31
N GLU A 914 -2.57 4.51 10.66
CA GLU A 914 -1.87 3.80 9.58
C GLU A 914 -0.39 4.21 9.51
N GLU A 915 0.48 3.27 9.11
CA GLU A 915 1.84 3.55 8.64
C GLU A 915 1.81 3.68 7.12
N VAL A 916 2.38 4.76 6.58
CA VAL A 916 2.08 5.18 5.20
C VAL A 916 3.28 5.49 4.32
N GLY A 917 4.50 5.23 4.79
CA GLY A 917 5.70 5.41 3.98
C GLY A 917 6.90 5.87 4.77
N TRP A 918 7.93 6.34 4.07
CA TRP A 918 9.23 6.61 4.70
C TRP A 918 10.07 7.61 3.92
N LEU A 919 11.14 8.09 4.54
CA LEU A 919 12.21 8.85 3.91
C LEU A 919 13.56 8.50 4.52
N VAL A 920 14.64 8.77 3.79
CA VAL A 920 15.99 8.78 4.37
C VAL A 920 16.63 10.13 4.12
N ARG A 921 17.04 10.80 5.20
CA ARG A 921 17.72 12.09 5.17
C ARG A 921 19.20 11.86 5.46
N SER A 922 20.06 12.17 4.50
CA SER A 922 21.52 12.04 4.66
C SER A 922 22.17 13.40 4.78
N LYS A 923 22.90 13.62 5.88
CA LYS A 923 23.66 14.83 6.18
C LYS A 923 25.14 14.50 6.34
N ARG A 924 26.00 15.50 6.12
CA ARG A 924 27.45 15.37 6.38
C ARG A 924 27.73 15.34 7.88
#